data_AF-A0A945ADB4-F1
#
_entry.id   AF-A0A945ADB4-F1
#
_cell.length_a   1.000
_cell.length_b   1.000
_cell.length_c   1.000
_cell.angle_alpha   90.00
_cell.angle_beta   90.00
_cell.angle_gamma   90.00
#
_symmetry.space_group_name_H-M   'P 1'
#
loop_
_entity.id
_entity.type
_entity.pdbx_description
1 polymer ?
#
loop_
_entity_poly.entity_id
_entity_poly.type
_entity_poly.pdbx_seq_one_letter_code
_entity_poly.pdbx_strand_id
1 'polypeptide(L)'
;MANVTLNESPAQPGEWGFRPDGITTEETPPAFVWRPQDDAATYEVQCARSTDFVDVAYQKTDLTYTAHRPAKTFDSGTWFWRFRFVNDVGNASEWSAVREFEIAENAKPLPMPERDELIARIPKGHPRLFLRPEQVDELRNRAQSDLKPMYDELVATCEAILADVPPTEEPPTYPEGTVRLSEPWREIWWGNRTYTIRTLNSAATLAFTRLLGGQEHYGETAKELLLACAEWDPKGATGYRYNDEAGMPYNYYFCRTYSFVNDLLTDDERKKCCDVMRIRGEEMYEHLAVEMQYLWHPYGSHAGRAWHFLGEIGVTFANEIPEAEEWVWFAMNVFGAVYPAWCDEDGGWHQGLQYWASYIQRFTWWADIMRAAMGVDAFDMPYFSRAGDLPMYLQPPGTRGGGVGDLTTQRTSNQNVGLVTILAALAQNPYWKWYVDDHASAPVSESEEDATKRRLSAVNSGQSQYIDFMRGSLPSVEGKAPSDLPTSKVFRGTGVAVMNTNLLNAKDNVEVILKSSPLGSQSHGFDAQNSFSLFAFGERLLIHTGQRDIHGSDHHKNWMHHTKSTNSLTVNSESQLRNTGAAIGEIRDFRTAPSFDYVCGEAGKAYDGLLNRFTRRILFAKPDVILIFDTLIAPEPSTFQYHLHAETEMTINDQTLQIAVNDAACRVSLLHPQDLNISQTDQFDPPPRDRIQLKEYHVTAEPKEKSKAQTFITVYQPHRLGETLAGDVTCETTGEGYAVRIPVIDGELRVLLQNDGGPVMSMQGLECNSPIGALRVDAGGTVVSSFVSGMETP
;
A
#
# COMPACT_ATOMS: atom_id res chain seq x y z
N MET A 1 12.74 39.00 27.88
CA MET A 1 11.91 37.86 27.42
C MET A 1 12.88 36.71 27.18
N ALA A 2 12.60 35.52 27.70
CA ALA A 2 13.44 34.37 27.37
C ALA A 2 13.27 34.06 25.89
N ASN A 3 14.36 33.99 25.12
CA ASN A 3 14.29 33.60 23.71
C ASN A 3 13.82 32.15 23.65
N VAL A 4 12.64 31.93 23.05
CA VAL A 4 12.14 30.60 22.79
C VAL A 4 12.85 30.08 21.55
N THR A 5 13.48 28.91 21.64
CA THR A 5 14.35 28.38 20.57
C THR A 5 13.58 27.38 19.71
N LEU A 6 13.63 27.57 18.39
CA LEU A 6 13.04 26.66 17.41
C LEU A 6 13.92 25.41 17.21
N ASN A 7 13.33 24.22 17.24
CA ASN A 7 13.96 22.97 16.87
C ASN A 7 13.76 22.69 15.37
N GLU A 8 14.85 22.79 14.61
CA GLU A 8 14.89 22.51 13.17
C GLU A 8 15.72 21.25 12.83
N SER A 9 15.89 20.34 13.78
CA SER A 9 16.65 19.11 13.50
C SER A 9 15.99 18.31 12.36
N PRO A 10 16.78 17.72 11.44
CA PRO A 10 16.25 16.92 10.33
C PRO A 10 15.37 15.77 10.83
N ALA A 11 14.43 15.34 10.00
CA ALA A 11 13.61 14.18 10.31
C ALA A 11 14.46 12.91 10.48
N GLN A 12 14.07 12.09 11.43
CA GLN A 12 14.61 10.79 11.75
C GLN A 12 13.77 9.69 11.08
N PRO A 13 14.28 8.44 10.98
CA PRO A 13 13.48 7.32 10.50
C PRO A 13 12.16 7.20 11.28
N GLY A 14 11.02 7.16 10.57
CA GLY A 14 9.69 7.13 11.17
C GLY A 14 9.03 8.50 11.36
N GLU A 15 9.73 9.60 11.08
CA GLU A 15 9.16 10.96 11.03
C GLU A 15 8.81 11.36 9.58
N TRP A 16 7.76 12.16 9.40
CA TRP A 16 7.27 12.58 8.07
C TRP A 16 8.25 13.50 7.34
N GLY A 17 8.93 14.36 8.10
CA GLY A 17 9.77 15.43 7.57
C GLY A 17 9.00 16.72 7.32
N PHE A 18 9.76 17.80 7.17
CA PHE A 18 9.21 19.08 6.75
C PHE A 18 8.74 18.95 5.30
N ARG A 19 7.49 19.33 5.03
CA ARG A 19 6.92 19.23 3.68
C ARG A 19 5.98 20.41 3.38
N PRO A 20 5.91 20.86 2.12
CA PRO A 20 6.74 20.44 0.99
C PRO A 20 8.17 21.00 1.10
N ASP A 21 9.19 20.27 0.62
CA ASP A 21 10.58 20.76 0.62
C ASP A 21 11.38 20.11 -0.52
N GLY A 22 11.81 20.91 -1.50
CA GLY A 22 12.58 20.45 -2.65
C GLY A 22 11.81 19.52 -3.60
N ILE A 23 10.48 19.62 -3.61
CA ILE A 23 9.58 18.78 -4.43
C ILE A 23 8.72 19.64 -5.35
N THR A 24 8.31 19.02 -6.47
CA THR A 24 7.18 19.49 -7.28
C THR A 24 5.94 18.70 -6.85
N THR A 25 4.83 19.38 -6.58
CA THR A 25 3.56 18.72 -6.20
C THR A 25 2.52 18.83 -7.31
N GLU A 26 1.71 17.78 -7.46
CA GLU A 26 0.54 17.76 -8.33
C GLU A 26 -0.75 18.27 -7.64
N GLU A 27 -0.63 18.92 -6.49
CA GLU A 27 -1.77 19.45 -5.71
C GLU A 27 -1.62 20.95 -5.43
N THR A 28 -2.75 21.68 -5.39
CA THR A 28 -2.79 23.09 -4.99
C THR A 28 -3.99 23.41 -4.09
N PRO A 29 -3.79 24.03 -2.92
CA PRO A 29 -2.51 24.28 -2.29
C PRO A 29 -1.89 22.97 -1.76
N PRO A 30 -0.56 22.90 -1.58
CA PRO A 30 0.04 21.81 -0.82
C PRO A 30 -0.36 21.89 0.65
N ALA A 31 -0.21 20.78 1.36
CA ALA A 31 -0.22 20.78 2.80
C ALA A 31 1.18 21.07 3.37
N PHE A 32 1.21 21.88 4.43
CA PHE A 32 2.42 22.19 5.18
C PHE A 32 2.48 21.30 6.41
N VAL A 33 3.62 20.63 6.64
CA VAL A 33 3.88 19.83 7.84
C VAL A 33 5.25 20.19 8.40
N TRP A 34 5.33 20.40 9.71
CA TRP A 34 6.55 20.80 10.40
C TRP A 34 6.76 20.06 11.72
N ARG A 35 7.98 20.16 12.25
CA ARG A 35 8.38 19.49 13.49
C ARG A 35 7.62 20.08 14.71
N PRO A 36 7.02 19.24 15.57
CA PRO A 36 6.47 19.67 16.87
C PRO A 36 7.51 20.39 17.74
N GLN A 37 7.05 21.32 18.59
CA GLN A 37 7.91 22.14 19.45
C GLN A 37 7.41 22.01 20.89
N ASP A 38 8.30 21.72 21.84
CA ASP A 38 7.93 21.32 23.21
C ASP A 38 7.09 22.37 23.96
N ASP A 39 7.34 23.66 23.71
CA ASP A 39 6.66 24.77 24.39
C ASP A 39 5.61 25.47 23.49
N ALA A 40 5.17 24.87 22.39
CA ALA A 40 4.22 25.52 21.48
C ALA A 40 2.77 25.45 21.96
N ALA A 41 2.14 26.62 22.05
CA ALA A 41 0.69 26.76 22.20
C ALA A 41 0.00 26.83 20.83
N THR A 42 0.59 27.61 19.92
CA THR A 42 0.09 27.79 18.55
C THR A 42 1.25 27.96 17.56
N TYR A 43 0.94 27.83 16.27
CA TYR A 43 1.83 28.02 15.16
C TYR A 43 1.33 29.10 14.21
N GLU A 44 2.28 29.67 13.49
CA GLU A 44 2.04 30.56 12.37
C GLU A 44 2.80 30.08 11.14
N VAL A 45 2.15 30.05 9.99
CA VAL A 45 2.72 29.67 8.69
C VAL A 45 2.58 30.81 7.70
N GLN A 46 3.65 31.07 6.95
CA GLN A 46 3.67 32.02 5.83
C GLN A 46 4.11 31.34 4.55
N CYS A 47 3.51 31.74 3.43
CA CYS A 47 3.92 31.36 2.09
C CYS A 47 4.00 32.59 1.16
N ALA A 48 5.03 32.65 0.33
CA ALA A 48 5.36 33.78 -0.52
C ALA A 48 6.03 33.33 -1.84
N ARG A 49 6.15 34.25 -2.80
CA ARG A 49 6.87 34.04 -4.08
C ARG A 49 8.35 34.41 -4.02
N SER A 50 8.82 34.94 -2.89
CA SER A 50 10.21 35.33 -2.64
C SER A 50 10.68 34.86 -1.27
N THR A 51 11.99 34.67 -1.12
CA THR A 51 12.62 34.19 0.14
C THR A 51 12.71 35.24 1.23
N ASP A 52 12.49 36.52 0.92
CA ASP A 52 12.51 37.62 1.89
C ASP A 52 11.17 37.81 2.63
N PHE A 53 10.09 37.23 2.11
CA PHE A 53 8.72 37.36 2.64
C PHE A 53 8.30 38.82 2.85
N VAL A 54 8.72 39.73 1.97
CA VAL A 54 8.23 41.12 1.94
C VAL A 54 6.76 41.14 1.51
N ASP A 55 6.44 40.39 0.45
CA ASP A 55 5.07 40.21 -0.05
C ASP A 55 4.56 38.79 0.31
N VAL A 56 3.95 38.69 1.50
CA VAL A 56 3.35 37.44 1.98
C VAL A 56 2.02 37.19 1.26
N ALA A 57 1.97 36.14 0.45
CA ALA A 57 0.78 35.78 -0.35
C ALA A 57 -0.25 34.98 0.47
N TYR A 58 0.22 34.23 1.47
CA TYR A 58 -0.62 33.49 2.39
C TYR A 58 -0.03 33.49 3.80
N GLN A 59 -0.90 33.66 4.80
CA GLN A 59 -0.56 33.59 6.21
C GLN A 59 -1.71 32.96 6.98
N LYS A 60 -1.37 32.10 7.94
CA LYS A 60 -2.31 31.53 8.89
C LYS A 60 -1.69 31.53 10.29
N THR A 61 -2.44 32.00 11.27
CA THR A 61 -2.07 32.08 12.69
C THR A 61 -2.94 31.13 13.51
N ASP A 62 -2.62 31.00 14.80
CA ASP A 62 -3.43 30.30 15.80
C ASP A 62 -3.66 28.82 15.46
N LEU A 63 -2.71 28.22 14.73
CA LEU A 63 -2.74 26.80 14.37
C LEU A 63 -2.32 25.97 15.57
N THR A 64 -3.16 25.02 15.98
CA THR A 64 -2.87 24.12 17.12
C THR A 64 -2.19 22.83 16.70
N TYR A 65 -2.27 22.46 15.42
CA TYR A 65 -1.61 21.30 14.87
C TYR A 65 -0.32 21.65 14.14
N THR A 66 0.56 20.66 13.99
CA THR A 66 1.82 20.76 13.26
C THR A 66 1.68 20.50 11.76
N ALA A 67 0.45 20.60 11.28
CA ALA A 67 0.09 20.43 9.88
C ALA A 67 -1.02 21.42 9.51
N HIS A 68 -1.00 21.90 8.27
CA HIS A 68 -2.01 22.83 7.78
C HIS A 68 -2.13 22.77 6.26
N ARG A 69 -3.34 22.55 5.75
CA ARG A 69 -3.67 22.76 4.33
C ARG A 69 -4.50 24.03 4.18
N PRO A 70 -4.09 25.00 3.33
CA PRO A 70 -4.86 26.22 3.12
C PRO A 70 -6.25 25.99 2.50
N ALA A 71 -7.18 26.88 2.80
CA ALA A 71 -8.54 26.90 2.22
C ALA A 71 -8.63 27.57 0.85
N LYS A 72 -7.50 27.95 0.25
CA LYS A 72 -7.43 28.62 -1.06
C LYS A 72 -6.30 28.03 -1.89
N THR A 73 -6.51 27.95 -3.20
CA THR A 73 -5.50 27.47 -4.16
C THR A 73 -4.40 28.51 -4.36
N PHE A 74 -3.24 28.03 -4.78
CA PHE A 74 -2.08 28.81 -5.18
C PHE A 74 -1.80 28.61 -6.68
N ASP A 75 -1.28 29.64 -7.35
CA ASP A 75 -0.87 29.55 -8.75
C ASP A 75 0.36 28.64 -8.94
N SER A 76 0.59 28.15 -10.15
CA SER A 76 1.74 27.29 -10.47
C SER A 76 3.11 27.99 -10.33
N GLY A 77 4.17 27.20 -10.33
CA GLY A 77 5.56 27.63 -10.24
C GLY A 77 6.11 27.64 -8.81
N THR A 78 7.22 28.33 -8.62
CA THR A 78 8.01 28.31 -7.37
C THR A 78 7.37 29.09 -6.23
N TRP A 79 7.39 28.49 -5.04
CA TRP A 79 6.90 29.07 -3.79
C TRP A 79 7.88 28.80 -2.65
N PHE A 80 7.82 29.67 -1.65
CA PHE A 80 8.61 29.57 -0.44
C PHE A 80 7.70 29.61 0.78
N TRP A 81 8.01 28.81 1.79
CA TRP A 81 7.28 28.84 3.05
C TRP A 81 8.20 28.77 4.27
N ARG A 82 7.66 29.25 5.39
CA ARG A 82 8.31 29.22 6.71
C ARG A 82 7.23 29.17 7.79
N PHE A 83 7.60 28.69 8.97
CA PHE A 83 6.72 28.66 10.14
C PHE A 83 7.43 29.23 11.38
N ARG A 84 6.66 29.55 12.40
CA ARG A 84 7.14 29.81 13.77
C ARG A 84 6.11 29.34 14.77
N PHE A 85 6.48 29.25 16.04
CA PHE A 85 5.53 28.95 17.11
C PHE A 85 5.43 30.06 18.13
N VAL A 86 4.31 30.09 18.84
CA VAL A 86 4.04 30.99 19.97
C VAL A 86 3.77 30.10 21.18
N ASN A 87 4.46 30.38 22.29
CA ASN A 87 4.27 29.61 23.53
C ASN A 87 3.07 30.08 24.37
N ASP A 88 2.75 29.38 25.45
CA ASP A 88 1.58 29.64 26.30
C ASP A 88 1.56 31.04 26.96
N VAL A 89 2.71 31.72 27.02
CA VAL A 89 2.81 33.10 27.54
C VAL A 89 2.87 34.16 26.45
N GLY A 90 2.67 33.79 25.18
CA GLY A 90 2.59 34.68 24.03
C GLY A 90 3.92 35.10 23.40
N ASN A 91 5.04 34.45 23.76
CA ASN A 91 6.34 34.71 23.12
C ASN A 91 6.43 33.92 21.81
N ALA A 92 6.68 34.62 20.70
CA ALA A 92 6.96 34.00 19.41
C ALA A 92 8.44 33.58 19.31
N SER A 93 8.69 32.43 18.68
CA SER A 93 10.03 32.04 18.24
C SER A 93 10.49 32.90 17.04
N GLU A 94 11.78 32.78 16.71
CA GLU A 94 12.26 33.16 15.37
C GLU A 94 11.54 32.33 14.28
N TRP A 95 11.56 32.83 13.05
CA TRP A 95 11.09 32.08 11.89
C TRP A 95 12.02 30.90 11.58
N SER A 96 11.42 29.81 11.09
CA SER A 96 12.13 28.65 10.56
C SER A 96 12.99 28.99 9.35
N ALA A 97 13.88 28.06 8.98
CA ALA A 97 14.48 28.04 7.66
C ALA A 97 13.38 28.12 6.57
N VAL A 98 13.71 28.84 5.50
CA VAL A 98 12.86 28.97 4.32
C VAL A 98 12.97 27.70 3.50
N ARG A 99 11.84 27.10 3.16
CA ARG A 99 11.74 25.90 2.33
C ARG A 99 11.11 26.23 0.99
N GLU A 100 11.59 25.59 -0.05
CA GLU A 100 11.19 25.81 -1.44
C GLU A 100 10.36 24.63 -1.94
N PHE A 101 9.36 24.90 -2.78
CA PHE A 101 8.64 23.89 -3.51
C PHE A 101 8.09 24.46 -4.82
N GLU A 102 7.67 23.57 -5.71
CA GLU A 102 7.04 23.94 -6.97
C GLU A 102 5.63 23.35 -7.07
N ILE A 103 4.69 24.13 -7.58
CA ILE A 103 3.35 23.66 -7.95
C ILE A 103 3.32 23.44 -9.46
N ALA A 104 3.01 22.22 -9.89
CA ALA A 104 2.90 21.88 -11.30
C ALA A 104 1.82 22.71 -12.03
N GLU A 105 2.00 22.97 -13.33
CA GLU A 105 1.05 23.74 -14.14
C GLU A 105 -0.37 23.15 -14.15
N ASN A 106 -0.49 21.83 -14.02
CA ASN A 106 -1.72 21.06 -14.04
C ASN A 106 -2.12 20.53 -12.65
N ALA A 107 -1.57 21.10 -11.57
CA ALA A 107 -1.86 20.69 -10.20
C ALA A 107 -3.37 20.72 -9.90
N LYS A 108 -3.85 19.71 -9.19
CA LYS A 108 -5.26 19.53 -8.84
C LYS A 108 -5.65 20.40 -7.65
N PRO A 109 -6.75 21.17 -7.74
CA PRO A 109 -7.22 21.96 -6.63
C PRO A 109 -7.73 21.06 -5.50
N LEU A 110 -7.15 21.18 -4.32
CA LEU A 110 -7.54 20.42 -3.13
C LEU A 110 -7.61 21.30 -1.86
N PRO A 111 -8.26 22.48 -1.88
CA PRO A 111 -8.33 23.34 -0.70
C PRO A 111 -9.11 22.66 0.43
N MET A 112 -8.60 22.79 1.66
CA MET A 112 -9.30 22.28 2.85
C MET A 112 -10.19 23.40 3.43
N PRO A 113 -11.51 23.20 3.58
CA PRO A 113 -12.38 24.21 4.17
C PRO A 113 -11.91 24.63 5.57
N GLU A 114 -12.19 25.88 5.94
CA GLU A 114 -11.93 26.37 7.30
C GLU A 114 -12.74 25.56 8.33
N ARG A 115 -12.22 25.42 9.55
CA ARG A 115 -12.80 24.56 10.60
C ARG A 115 -14.30 24.76 10.79
N ASP A 116 -14.73 26.00 11.03
CA ASP A 116 -16.14 26.31 11.31
C ASP A 116 -17.04 26.01 10.12
N GLU A 117 -16.55 26.27 8.90
CA GLU A 117 -17.28 25.95 7.67
C GLU A 117 -17.43 24.43 7.51
N LEU A 118 -16.35 23.68 7.71
CA LEU A 118 -16.34 22.23 7.59
C LEU A 118 -17.31 21.57 8.57
N ILE A 119 -17.25 21.95 9.84
CA ILE A 119 -18.12 21.42 10.90
C ILE A 119 -19.58 21.79 10.63
N ALA A 120 -19.86 23.02 10.18
CA ALA A 120 -21.22 23.46 9.87
C ALA A 120 -21.90 22.69 8.73
N ARG A 121 -21.14 21.99 7.88
CA ARG A 121 -21.69 21.14 6.80
C ARG A 121 -22.30 19.83 7.31
N ILE A 122 -21.86 19.36 8.48
CA ILE A 122 -22.36 18.12 9.10
C ILE A 122 -23.86 18.29 9.43
N PRO A 123 -24.74 17.35 9.02
CA PRO A 123 -26.17 17.47 9.31
C PRO A 123 -26.45 17.52 10.81
N LYS A 124 -27.51 18.26 11.21
CA LYS A 124 -27.92 18.36 12.62
C LYS A 124 -28.78 17.19 13.11
N GLY A 125 -29.40 16.46 12.19
CA GLY A 125 -30.23 15.28 12.48
C GLY A 125 -29.58 14.00 11.96
N HIS A 126 -30.06 12.84 12.41
CA HIS A 126 -29.61 11.54 11.92
C HIS A 126 -30.49 11.02 10.77
N PRO A 127 -29.94 10.18 9.87
CA PRO A 127 -28.56 9.70 9.81
C PRO A 127 -27.53 10.75 9.35
N ARG A 128 -26.26 10.57 9.72
CA ARG A 128 -25.14 11.47 9.32
C ARG A 128 -23.95 10.76 8.68
N LEU A 129 -23.87 9.44 8.81
CA LEU A 129 -22.83 8.62 8.19
C LEU A 129 -23.36 8.09 6.86
N PHE A 130 -22.61 8.32 5.77
CA PHE A 130 -22.87 7.89 4.39
C PHE A 130 -24.04 8.53 3.65
N LEU A 131 -25.10 8.91 4.36
CA LEU A 131 -26.26 9.61 3.83
C LEU A 131 -26.69 10.71 4.80
N ARG A 132 -27.38 11.71 4.26
CA ARG A 132 -27.96 12.83 5.01
C ARG A 132 -29.45 12.56 5.29
N PRO A 133 -30.06 13.15 6.32
CA PRO A 133 -31.46 12.91 6.66
C PRO A 133 -32.43 13.19 5.50
N GLU A 134 -32.16 14.24 4.73
CA GLU A 134 -32.95 14.64 3.56
C GLU A 134 -32.89 13.65 2.39
N GLN A 135 -31.97 12.68 2.39
CA GLN A 135 -31.80 11.70 1.31
C GLN A 135 -32.51 10.37 1.60
N VAL A 136 -33.05 10.16 2.80
CA VAL A 136 -33.62 8.88 3.22
C VAL A 136 -34.83 8.48 2.35
N ASP A 137 -35.74 9.41 2.07
CA ASP A 137 -36.94 9.11 1.28
C ASP A 137 -36.62 8.77 -0.18
N GLU A 138 -35.59 9.37 -0.76
CA GLU A 138 -35.11 8.99 -2.09
C GLU A 138 -34.57 7.55 -2.09
N LEU A 139 -33.74 7.19 -1.11
CA LEU A 139 -33.19 5.83 -1.01
C LEU A 139 -34.28 4.78 -0.75
N ARG A 140 -35.32 5.10 0.02
CA ARG A 140 -36.51 4.25 0.17
C ARG A 140 -37.18 3.96 -1.17
N ASN A 141 -37.35 4.99 -2.01
CA ASN A 141 -37.95 4.82 -3.34
C ASN A 141 -37.07 3.94 -4.25
N ARG A 142 -35.75 4.10 -4.18
CA ARG A 142 -34.79 3.30 -4.94
C ARG A 142 -34.71 1.85 -4.48
N ALA A 143 -34.82 1.60 -3.17
CA ALA A 143 -34.94 0.26 -2.60
C ALA A 143 -36.16 -0.51 -3.16
N GLN A 144 -37.21 0.20 -3.60
CA GLN A 144 -38.39 -0.40 -4.22
C GLN A 144 -38.38 -0.38 -5.76
N SER A 145 -37.30 0.12 -6.37
CA SER A 145 -37.19 0.25 -7.83
C SER A 145 -35.86 -0.29 -8.35
N ASP A 146 -34.93 0.58 -8.73
CA ASP A 146 -33.68 0.21 -9.42
C ASP A 146 -32.70 -0.55 -8.52
N LEU A 147 -32.75 -0.33 -7.19
CA LEU A 147 -31.92 -1.04 -6.21
C LEU A 147 -32.65 -2.19 -5.51
N LYS A 148 -33.83 -2.58 -5.99
CA LYS A 148 -34.64 -3.65 -5.36
C LYS A 148 -33.89 -4.97 -5.18
N PRO A 149 -33.08 -5.48 -6.14
CA PRO A 149 -32.33 -6.71 -5.92
C PRO A 149 -31.34 -6.63 -4.75
N MET A 150 -30.69 -5.47 -4.55
CA MET A 150 -29.77 -5.26 -3.44
C MET A 150 -30.52 -5.12 -2.12
N TYR A 151 -31.69 -4.48 -2.13
CA TYR A 151 -32.57 -4.38 -0.97
C TYR A 151 -33.10 -5.76 -0.55
N ASP A 152 -33.53 -6.60 -1.50
CA ASP A 152 -34.02 -7.94 -1.22
C ASP A 152 -32.92 -8.82 -0.61
N GLU A 153 -31.66 -8.68 -1.05
CA GLU A 153 -30.52 -9.37 -0.42
C GLU A 153 -30.22 -8.82 0.99
N LEU A 154 -30.37 -7.51 1.24
CA LEU A 154 -30.30 -6.95 2.60
C LEU A 154 -31.37 -7.54 3.52
N VAL A 155 -32.61 -7.63 3.05
CA VAL A 155 -33.72 -8.26 3.79
C VAL A 155 -33.39 -9.72 4.09
N ALA A 156 -32.91 -10.49 3.11
CA ALA A 156 -32.50 -11.88 3.33
C ALA A 156 -31.36 -12.02 4.35
N THR A 157 -30.40 -11.08 4.36
CA THR A 157 -29.37 -11.03 5.39
C THR A 157 -29.95 -10.70 6.77
N CYS A 158 -30.90 -9.77 6.87
CA CYS A 158 -31.58 -9.47 8.13
C CYS A 158 -32.32 -10.70 8.69
N GLU A 159 -33.04 -11.44 7.84
CA GLU A 159 -33.70 -12.68 8.24
C GLU A 159 -32.70 -13.75 8.72
N ALA A 160 -31.55 -13.87 8.05
CA ALA A 160 -30.47 -14.76 8.49
C ALA A 160 -29.90 -14.35 9.86
N ILE A 161 -29.71 -13.05 10.10
CA ILE A 161 -29.26 -12.51 11.40
C ILE A 161 -30.28 -12.81 12.49
N LEU A 162 -31.59 -12.61 12.24
CA LEU A 162 -32.64 -12.88 13.22
C LEU A 162 -32.77 -14.38 13.56
N ALA A 163 -32.42 -15.27 12.61
CA ALA A 163 -32.39 -16.70 12.86
C ALA A 163 -31.22 -17.14 13.75
N ASP A 164 -30.12 -16.38 13.81
CA ASP A 164 -28.92 -16.62 14.62
C ASP A 164 -28.40 -15.31 15.22
N VAL A 165 -29.23 -14.71 16.08
CA VAL A 165 -28.95 -13.40 16.69
C VAL A 165 -27.59 -13.43 17.39
N PRO A 166 -26.69 -12.47 17.09
CA PRO A 166 -25.39 -12.39 17.74
C PRO A 166 -25.49 -12.37 19.27
N PRO A 167 -24.57 -13.04 19.97
CA PRO A 167 -24.48 -12.92 21.41
C PRO A 167 -24.05 -11.49 21.83
N THR A 168 -24.51 -11.08 23.00
CA THR A 168 -24.33 -9.71 23.54
C THR A 168 -23.38 -9.65 24.73
N GLU A 169 -22.80 -10.78 25.09
CA GLU A 169 -22.03 -10.91 26.31
C GLU A 169 -20.67 -10.28 26.08
N GLU A 170 -20.16 -9.58 27.09
CA GLU A 170 -18.88 -8.89 26.91
C GLU A 170 -17.77 -9.91 26.57
N PRO A 171 -16.96 -9.65 25.52
CA PRO A 171 -15.85 -10.52 25.16
C PRO A 171 -14.87 -10.72 26.33
N PRO A 172 -14.22 -11.88 26.44
CA PRO A 172 -13.31 -12.15 27.55
C PRO A 172 -12.03 -11.30 27.47
N THR A 173 -11.53 -10.91 28.63
CA THR A 173 -10.16 -10.40 28.80
C THR A 173 -9.15 -11.53 28.76
N TYR A 174 -7.87 -11.22 28.53
CA TYR A 174 -6.78 -12.19 28.62
C TYR A 174 -6.71 -12.83 30.02
N PRO A 175 -6.72 -14.16 30.14
CA PRO A 175 -6.44 -14.85 31.39
C PRO A 175 -5.08 -14.48 31.97
N GLU A 176 -4.96 -14.53 33.30
CA GLU A 176 -3.68 -14.32 33.99
C GLU A 176 -2.61 -15.31 33.47
N GLY A 177 -1.40 -14.79 33.21
CA GLY A 177 -0.29 -15.59 32.66
C GLY A 177 -0.32 -15.77 31.14
N THR A 178 -1.27 -15.18 30.42
CA THR A 178 -1.28 -15.19 28.95
C THR A 178 -0.02 -14.56 28.38
N VAL A 179 0.76 -15.34 27.64
CA VAL A 179 2.01 -14.87 27.00
C VAL A 179 1.68 -14.20 25.67
N ARG A 180 2.16 -12.98 25.47
CA ARG A 180 2.00 -12.25 24.19
C ARG A 180 2.56 -13.07 23.02
N LEU A 181 1.86 -13.06 21.88
CA LEU A 181 2.17 -13.84 20.67
C LEU A 181 2.04 -15.37 20.81
N SER A 182 1.55 -15.89 21.94
CA SER A 182 1.13 -17.29 22.05
C SER A 182 -0.16 -17.56 21.28
N GLU A 183 -0.49 -18.83 21.03
CA GLU A 183 -1.76 -19.20 20.39
C GLU A 183 -2.98 -18.79 21.24
N PRO A 184 -3.02 -18.98 22.58
CA PRO A 184 -4.12 -18.47 23.41
C PRO A 184 -4.28 -16.95 23.34
N TRP A 185 -3.17 -16.20 23.31
CA TRP A 185 -3.24 -14.74 23.13
C TRP A 185 -3.87 -14.37 21.79
N ARG A 186 -3.47 -15.06 20.70
CA ARG A 186 -3.99 -14.80 19.36
C ARG A 186 -5.48 -15.13 19.24
N GLU A 187 -5.90 -16.25 19.83
CA GLU A 187 -7.30 -16.68 19.84
C GLU A 187 -8.21 -15.63 20.49
N ILE A 188 -7.79 -15.05 21.62
CA ILE A 188 -8.54 -13.95 22.27
C ILE A 188 -8.42 -12.66 21.46
N TRP A 189 -7.23 -12.29 21.01
CA TRP A 189 -6.99 -11.06 20.25
C TRP A 189 -7.85 -10.99 18.98
N TRP A 190 -7.80 -12.03 18.15
CA TRP A 190 -8.57 -12.09 16.90
C TRP A 190 -10.03 -12.52 17.13
N GLY A 191 -10.29 -13.37 18.12
CA GLY A 191 -11.63 -13.81 18.48
C GLY A 191 -12.49 -12.67 19.00
N ASN A 192 -11.95 -11.79 19.85
CA ASN A 192 -12.67 -10.60 20.30
C ASN A 192 -12.98 -9.68 19.12
N ARG A 193 -12.06 -9.52 18.17
CA ARG A 193 -12.30 -8.76 16.94
C ARG A 193 -13.50 -9.32 16.16
N THR A 194 -13.49 -10.62 15.83
CA THR A 194 -14.56 -11.21 15.01
C THR A 194 -15.89 -11.22 15.76
N TYR A 195 -15.87 -11.42 17.08
CA TYR A 195 -17.04 -11.30 17.94
C TYR A 195 -17.66 -9.90 17.87
N THR A 196 -16.84 -8.84 18.07
CA THR A 196 -17.30 -7.46 17.99
C THR A 196 -17.88 -7.11 16.62
N ILE A 197 -17.23 -7.54 15.54
CA ILE A 197 -17.73 -7.33 14.17
C ILE A 197 -19.08 -8.01 13.97
N ARG A 198 -19.21 -9.29 14.36
CA ARG A 198 -20.47 -10.03 14.24
C ARG A 198 -21.62 -9.29 14.91
N THR A 199 -21.45 -8.84 16.15
CA THR A 199 -22.53 -8.19 16.91
C THR A 199 -22.90 -6.83 16.33
N LEU A 200 -21.93 -5.93 16.15
CA LEU A 200 -22.23 -4.55 15.77
C LEU A 200 -22.46 -4.34 14.26
N ASN A 201 -21.83 -5.13 13.38
CA ASN A 201 -22.14 -5.06 11.94
C ASN A 201 -23.52 -5.65 11.63
N SER A 202 -23.95 -6.67 12.38
CA SER A 202 -25.32 -7.19 12.31
C SER A 202 -26.33 -6.11 12.73
N ALA A 203 -26.06 -5.43 13.86
CA ALA A 203 -26.90 -4.34 14.33
C ALA A 203 -26.99 -3.19 13.30
N ALA A 204 -25.87 -2.78 12.71
CA ALA A 204 -25.85 -1.76 11.66
C ALA A 204 -26.63 -2.18 10.41
N THR A 205 -26.54 -3.46 10.01
CA THR A 205 -27.25 -4.01 8.84
C THR A 205 -28.76 -4.05 9.07
N LEU A 206 -29.20 -4.52 10.24
CA LEU A 206 -30.61 -4.49 10.65
C LEU A 206 -31.16 -3.06 10.69
N ALA A 207 -30.42 -2.14 11.34
CA ALA A 207 -30.81 -0.75 11.48
C ALA A 207 -30.97 -0.04 10.12
N PHE A 208 -29.99 -0.19 9.23
CA PHE A 208 -30.02 0.41 7.91
C PHE A 208 -31.18 -0.13 7.06
N THR A 209 -31.40 -1.44 7.09
CA THR A 209 -32.49 -2.07 6.32
C THR A 209 -33.86 -1.59 6.81
N ARG A 210 -34.04 -1.43 8.12
CA ARG A 210 -35.25 -0.79 8.69
C ARG A 210 -35.41 0.65 8.20
N LEU A 211 -34.34 1.44 8.20
CA LEU A 211 -34.36 2.83 7.74
C LEU A 211 -34.89 2.97 6.30
N LEU A 212 -34.59 1.99 5.43
CA LEU A 212 -35.06 1.92 4.04
C LEU A 212 -36.51 1.41 3.86
N GLY A 213 -37.25 1.19 4.94
CA GLY A 213 -38.62 0.67 4.89
C GLY A 213 -38.74 -0.83 5.15
N GLY A 214 -37.70 -1.44 5.74
CA GLY A 214 -37.75 -2.80 6.27
C GLY A 214 -38.69 -2.95 7.47
N GLN A 215 -38.78 -4.16 8.02
CA GLN A 215 -39.66 -4.46 9.14
C GLN A 215 -39.21 -3.71 10.41
N GLU A 216 -40.15 -3.19 11.20
CA GLU A 216 -39.83 -2.45 12.44
C GLU A 216 -39.04 -3.28 13.44
N HIS A 217 -39.29 -4.60 13.52
CA HIS A 217 -38.56 -5.48 14.43
C HIS A 217 -37.04 -5.53 14.13
N TYR A 218 -36.60 -5.28 12.88
CA TYR A 218 -35.17 -5.14 12.59
C TYR A 218 -34.56 -3.98 13.37
N GLY A 219 -35.26 -2.84 13.45
CA GLY A 219 -34.82 -1.68 14.20
C GLY A 219 -34.78 -1.93 15.70
N GLU A 220 -35.77 -2.63 16.25
CA GLU A 220 -35.81 -3.00 17.67
C GLU A 220 -34.65 -3.93 18.05
N THR A 221 -34.38 -5.00 17.28
CA THR A 221 -33.23 -5.88 17.54
C THR A 221 -31.90 -5.14 17.37
N ALA A 222 -31.78 -4.26 16.37
CA ALA A 222 -30.58 -3.44 16.22
C ALA A 222 -30.33 -2.53 17.42
N LYS A 223 -31.40 -1.92 17.95
CA LYS A 223 -31.38 -1.10 19.17
C LYS A 223 -30.98 -1.94 20.40
N GLU A 224 -31.53 -3.14 20.56
CA GLU A 224 -31.17 -4.05 21.66
C GLU A 224 -29.67 -4.40 21.63
N LEU A 225 -29.15 -4.79 20.46
CA LEU A 225 -27.72 -5.08 20.29
C LEU A 225 -26.84 -3.87 20.58
N LEU A 226 -27.21 -2.67 20.08
CA LEU A 226 -26.50 -1.43 20.36
C LEU A 226 -26.42 -1.14 21.86
N LEU A 227 -27.55 -1.21 22.55
CA LEU A 227 -27.63 -0.89 23.98
C LEU A 227 -26.95 -1.93 24.86
N ALA A 228 -26.93 -3.19 24.44
CA ALA A 228 -26.16 -4.23 25.12
C ALA A 228 -24.65 -4.00 24.96
N CYS A 229 -24.17 -3.68 23.76
CA CYS A 229 -22.77 -3.30 23.55
C CYS A 229 -22.38 -2.01 24.29
N ALA A 230 -23.33 -1.09 24.51
CA ALA A 230 -23.09 0.12 25.30
C ALA A 230 -22.85 -0.15 26.79
N GLU A 231 -23.14 -1.36 27.30
CA GLU A 231 -22.81 -1.80 28.66
C GLU A 231 -21.40 -2.42 28.78
N TRP A 232 -20.75 -2.77 27.65
CA TRP A 232 -19.40 -3.32 27.69
C TRP A 232 -18.40 -2.28 28.21
N ASP A 233 -17.42 -2.69 29.01
CA ASP A 233 -16.40 -1.80 29.54
C ASP A 233 -15.66 -1.09 28.38
N PRO A 234 -15.72 0.26 28.27
CA PRO A 234 -15.07 0.99 27.19
C PRO A 234 -13.56 0.84 27.15
N LYS A 235 -12.94 0.41 28.27
CA LYS A 235 -11.49 0.14 28.39
C LYS A 235 -11.18 -1.35 28.61
N GLY A 236 -12.19 -2.20 28.52
CA GLY A 236 -12.10 -3.65 28.72
C GLY A 236 -11.62 -4.41 27.48
N ALA A 237 -12.16 -5.60 27.26
CA ALA A 237 -11.71 -6.53 26.21
C ALA A 237 -11.82 -5.99 24.77
N THR A 238 -12.68 -4.98 24.57
CA THR A 238 -12.92 -4.28 23.30
C THR A 238 -12.47 -2.81 23.36
N GLY A 239 -11.68 -2.42 24.38
CA GLY A 239 -11.08 -1.09 24.47
C GLY A 239 -9.99 -0.90 23.43
N TYR A 240 -9.83 0.31 22.92
CA TYR A 240 -8.89 0.60 21.83
C TYR A 240 -7.44 0.40 22.28
N ARG A 241 -7.09 0.73 23.53
CA ARG A 241 -5.73 0.48 24.06
C ARG A 241 -5.50 -0.96 24.51
N TYR A 242 -6.56 -1.71 24.81
CA TYR A 242 -6.47 -3.10 25.24
C TYR A 242 -6.30 -4.05 24.05
N ASN A 243 -7.20 -3.95 23.08
CA ASN A 243 -7.21 -4.70 21.84
C ASN A 243 -7.77 -3.81 20.73
N ASP A 244 -6.88 -3.04 20.09
CA ASP A 244 -7.25 -2.11 19.02
C ASP A 244 -7.95 -2.79 17.84
N GLU A 245 -7.60 -4.03 17.51
CA GLU A 245 -8.27 -4.81 16.48
C GLU A 245 -9.73 -5.16 16.80
N ALA A 246 -10.14 -5.14 18.08
CA ALA A 246 -11.54 -5.22 18.51
C ALA A 246 -12.14 -3.82 18.75
N GLY A 247 -11.39 -2.88 19.31
CA GLY A 247 -11.87 -1.53 19.60
C GLY A 247 -12.17 -0.70 18.36
N MET A 248 -11.37 -0.82 17.30
CA MET A 248 -11.64 -0.16 16.03
C MET A 248 -13.02 -0.55 15.46
N PRO A 249 -13.34 -1.84 15.19
CA PRO A 249 -14.67 -2.24 14.75
C PRO A 249 -15.79 -1.94 15.72
N TYR A 250 -15.53 -1.96 17.04
CA TYR A 250 -16.51 -1.48 18.00
C TYR A 250 -16.92 -0.05 17.65
N ASN A 251 -15.95 0.85 17.55
CA ASN A 251 -16.19 2.28 17.44
C ASN A 251 -16.98 2.64 16.17
N TYR A 252 -16.55 2.19 14.98
CA TYR A 252 -17.24 2.57 13.75
C TYR A 252 -18.59 1.86 13.55
N TYR A 253 -18.75 0.58 13.93
CA TYR A 253 -20.05 -0.08 13.79
C TYR A 253 -21.08 0.38 14.83
N PHE A 254 -20.63 0.72 16.05
CA PHE A 254 -21.49 1.36 17.05
C PHE A 254 -22.02 2.69 16.54
N CYS A 255 -21.15 3.54 15.98
CA CYS A 255 -21.54 4.82 15.40
C CYS A 255 -22.55 4.68 14.26
N ARG A 256 -22.34 3.73 13.35
CA ARG A 256 -23.27 3.45 12.24
C ARG A 256 -24.62 2.98 12.74
N THR A 257 -24.63 2.03 13.67
CA THR A 257 -25.87 1.52 14.27
C THR A 257 -26.63 2.66 14.97
N TYR A 258 -25.95 3.42 15.85
CA TYR A 258 -26.53 4.58 16.55
C TYR A 258 -27.14 5.58 15.57
N SER A 259 -26.41 5.91 14.49
CA SER A 259 -26.88 6.85 13.48
C SER A 259 -28.11 6.35 12.71
N PHE A 260 -28.29 5.03 12.57
CA PHE A 260 -29.40 4.46 11.81
C PHE A 260 -30.65 4.16 12.67
N VAL A 261 -30.49 3.95 13.98
CA VAL A 261 -31.62 3.75 14.93
C VAL A 261 -31.93 4.97 15.79
N ASN A 262 -31.32 6.12 15.53
CA ASN A 262 -31.40 7.29 16.40
C ASN A 262 -32.84 7.73 16.73
N ASP A 263 -33.77 7.54 15.78
CA ASP A 263 -35.19 7.84 15.93
C ASP A 263 -35.95 6.88 16.86
N LEU A 264 -35.39 5.69 17.14
CA LEU A 264 -35.94 4.69 18.07
C LEU A 264 -35.41 4.83 19.50
N LEU A 265 -34.36 5.64 19.70
CA LEU A 265 -33.75 5.85 21.01
C LEU A 265 -34.53 6.87 21.83
N THR A 266 -34.63 6.64 23.13
CA THR A 266 -35.03 7.64 24.12
C THR A 266 -33.85 8.58 24.45
N ASP A 267 -34.11 9.69 25.15
CA ASP A 267 -33.05 10.61 25.58
C ASP A 267 -32.03 9.93 26.51
N ASP A 268 -32.48 9.05 27.40
CA ASP A 268 -31.60 8.32 28.32
C ASP A 268 -30.73 7.29 27.57
N GLU A 269 -31.30 6.60 26.59
CA GLU A 269 -30.56 5.67 25.73
C GLU A 269 -29.55 6.40 24.86
N ARG A 270 -29.90 7.56 24.28
CA ARG A 270 -28.96 8.43 23.57
C ARG A 270 -27.82 8.86 24.48
N LYS A 271 -28.14 9.31 25.70
CA LYS A 271 -27.14 9.71 26.68
C LYS A 271 -26.19 8.57 27.01
N LYS A 272 -26.69 7.36 27.23
CA LYS A 272 -25.85 6.17 27.49
C LYS A 272 -24.86 5.91 26.34
N CYS A 273 -25.34 5.97 25.10
CA CYS A 273 -24.47 5.86 23.91
C CYS A 273 -23.42 6.97 23.85
N CYS A 274 -23.80 8.22 24.17
CA CYS A 274 -22.86 9.34 24.22
C CYS A 274 -21.78 9.15 25.30
N ASP A 275 -22.17 8.70 26.49
CA ASP A 275 -21.25 8.54 27.63
C ASP A 275 -20.17 7.49 27.33
N VAL A 276 -20.54 6.32 26.76
CA VAL A 276 -19.56 5.27 26.41
C VAL A 276 -18.67 5.69 25.23
N MET A 277 -19.24 6.37 24.22
CA MET A 277 -18.49 6.80 23.04
C MET A 277 -17.57 7.99 23.32
N ARG A 278 -17.89 8.81 24.33
CA ARG A 278 -16.98 9.87 24.79
C ARG A 278 -15.68 9.28 25.33
N ILE A 279 -15.77 8.28 26.21
CA ILE A 279 -14.58 7.61 26.78
C ILE A 279 -13.71 7.00 25.68
N ARG A 280 -14.35 6.33 24.70
CA ARG A 280 -13.65 5.67 23.58
C ARG A 280 -13.02 6.69 22.62
N GLY A 281 -13.72 7.79 22.32
CA GLY A 281 -13.22 8.87 21.47
C GLY A 281 -12.04 9.61 22.10
N GLU A 282 -12.13 9.94 23.40
CA GLU A 282 -11.03 10.55 24.16
C GLU A 282 -9.79 9.65 24.18
N GLU A 283 -9.95 8.34 24.45
CA GLU A 283 -8.84 7.38 24.44
C GLU A 283 -8.14 7.29 23.06
N MET A 284 -8.93 7.32 21.97
CA MET A 284 -8.38 7.35 20.61
C MET A 284 -7.65 8.66 20.29
N TYR A 285 -8.27 9.80 20.61
CA TYR A 285 -7.69 11.11 20.34
C TYR A 285 -6.38 11.30 21.11
N GLU A 286 -6.35 10.97 22.39
CA GLU A 286 -5.14 11.06 23.22
C GLU A 286 -4.01 10.22 22.61
N HIS A 287 -4.28 8.97 22.24
CA HIS A 287 -3.28 8.12 21.61
C HIS A 287 -2.78 8.68 20.27
N LEU A 288 -3.69 9.12 19.40
CA LEU A 288 -3.34 9.48 18.02
C LEU A 288 -2.75 10.89 17.91
N ALA A 289 -3.40 11.88 18.51
CA ALA A 289 -3.02 13.29 18.40
C ALA A 289 -1.90 13.64 19.37
N VAL A 290 -1.94 13.12 20.61
CA VAL A 290 -1.03 13.54 21.69
C VAL A 290 0.14 12.56 21.85
N GLU A 291 -0.12 11.29 22.17
CA GLU A 291 0.94 10.31 22.45
C GLU A 291 1.79 10.00 21.20
N MET A 292 1.13 9.75 20.06
CA MET A 292 1.81 9.40 18.80
C MET A 292 2.25 10.62 18.00
N GLN A 293 1.64 11.79 18.23
CA GLN A 293 1.80 12.98 17.38
C GLN A 293 1.66 12.60 15.89
N TYR A 294 0.57 11.94 15.52
CA TYR A 294 0.43 11.22 14.24
C TYR A 294 0.69 12.09 12.99
N LEU A 295 0.43 13.40 13.07
CA LEU A 295 0.71 14.34 11.99
C LEU A 295 2.21 14.47 11.67
N TRP A 296 3.09 14.14 12.62
CA TRP A 296 4.54 14.09 12.45
C TRP A 296 5.09 12.65 12.34
N HIS A 297 4.42 11.66 12.95
CA HIS A 297 4.82 10.24 12.93
C HIS A 297 3.78 9.32 12.25
N PRO A 298 3.55 9.45 10.92
CA PRO A 298 2.39 8.81 10.30
C PRO A 298 2.58 7.34 9.93
N TYR A 299 3.76 6.78 10.21
CA TYR A 299 4.15 5.42 9.82
C TYR A 299 3.69 4.33 10.82
N GLY A 300 2.74 4.64 11.72
CA GLY A 300 2.11 3.65 12.58
C GLY A 300 1.01 2.87 11.84
N SER A 301 1.11 1.53 11.74
CA SER A 301 0.21 0.76 10.88
C SER A 301 -1.26 0.68 11.36
N HIS A 302 -1.48 0.70 12.66
CA HIS A 302 -2.84 0.72 13.22
C HIS A 302 -3.34 2.16 13.34
N ALA A 303 -2.47 3.09 13.74
CA ALA A 303 -2.76 4.52 13.77
C ALA A 303 -3.20 5.07 12.40
N GLY A 304 -2.56 4.64 11.31
CA GLY A 304 -2.90 5.04 9.94
C GLY A 304 -4.24 4.55 9.41
N ARG A 305 -4.95 3.71 10.16
CA ARG A 305 -6.36 3.35 9.91
C ARG A 305 -7.30 3.89 11.00
N ALA A 306 -6.79 4.15 12.20
CA ALA A 306 -7.61 4.51 13.36
C ALA A 306 -8.16 5.95 13.31
N TRP A 307 -7.42 6.89 12.73
CA TRP A 307 -7.80 8.32 12.71
C TRP A 307 -9.16 8.57 12.06
N HIS A 308 -9.51 7.84 10.99
CA HIS A 308 -10.82 8.03 10.34
C HIS A 308 -11.95 7.33 11.10
N PHE A 309 -11.66 6.34 11.95
CA PHE A 309 -12.67 5.80 12.87
C PHE A 309 -12.97 6.79 13.99
N LEU A 310 -11.97 7.51 14.48
CA LEU A 310 -12.17 8.66 15.38
C LEU A 310 -13.00 9.76 14.68
N GLY A 311 -12.75 9.99 13.39
CA GLY A 311 -13.59 10.83 12.54
C GLY A 311 -15.06 10.37 12.47
N GLU A 312 -15.33 9.06 12.35
CA GLU A 312 -16.69 8.50 12.39
C GLU A 312 -17.39 8.78 13.73
N ILE A 313 -16.67 8.69 14.86
CA ILE A 313 -17.19 9.08 16.18
C ILE A 313 -17.54 10.58 16.17
N GLY A 314 -16.61 11.42 15.73
CA GLY A 314 -16.79 12.87 15.67
C GLY A 314 -18.01 13.30 14.84
N VAL A 315 -18.17 12.74 13.64
CA VAL A 315 -19.32 13.03 12.76
C VAL A 315 -20.63 12.56 13.38
N THR A 316 -20.63 11.39 14.00
CA THR A 316 -21.84 10.79 14.60
C THR A 316 -22.36 11.62 15.76
N PHE A 317 -21.46 12.01 16.68
CA PHE A 317 -21.82 12.69 17.92
C PHE A 317 -21.58 14.20 17.87
N ALA A 318 -21.46 14.79 16.67
CA ALA A 318 -21.36 16.23 16.50
C ALA A 318 -22.56 16.92 17.16
N ASN A 319 -22.29 17.91 18.02
CA ASN A 319 -23.26 18.61 18.89
C ASN A 319 -23.87 17.78 20.05
N GLU A 320 -23.44 16.53 20.25
CA GLU A 320 -23.89 15.64 21.34
C GLU A 320 -22.75 15.37 22.34
N ILE A 321 -21.52 15.26 21.85
CA ILE A 321 -20.30 15.19 22.65
C ILE A 321 -19.48 16.48 22.40
N PRO A 322 -19.08 17.24 23.45
CA PRO A 322 -18.35 18.51 23.29
C PRO A 322 -17.05 18.41 22.49
N GLU A 323 -16.32 17.31 22.64
CA GLU A 323 -15.02 17.07 21.99
C GLU A 323 -15.14 16.60 20.53
N ALA A 324 -16.34 16.20 20.08
CA ALA A 324 -16.54 15.54 18.79
C ALA A 324 -16.05 16.38 17.59
N GLU A 325 -16.24 17.69 17.64
CA GLU A 325 -15.79 18.59 16.57
C GLU A 325 -14.26 18.62 16.45
N GLU A 326 -13.53 18.53 17.57
CA GLU A 326 -12.07 18.45 17.56
C GLU A 326 -11.60 17.13 16.93
N TRP A 327 -12.32 16.04 17.18
CA TRP A 327 -12.01 14.74 16.57
C TRP A 327 -12.20 14.73 15.06
N VAL A 328 -13.28 15.38 14.56
CA VAL A 328 -13.46 15.60 13.13
C VAL A 328 -12.34 16.47 12.58
N TRP A 329 -12.02 17.58 13.26
CA TRP A 329 -10.98 18.49 12.82
C TRP A 329 -9.60 17.83 12.73
N PHE A 330 -9.24 17.01 13.73
CA PHE A 330 -8.03 16.18 13.70
C PHE A 330 -8.03 15.22 12.50
N ALA A 331 -9.11 14.44 12.33
CA ALA A 331 -9.22 13.46 11.24
C ALA A 331 -9.08 14.14 9.87
N MET A 332 -9.66 15.33 9.70
CA MET A 332 -9.59 16.08 8.45
C MET A 332 -8.22 16.72 8.20
N ASN A 333 -7.47 17.10 9.24
CA ASN A 333 -6.07 17.48 9.10
C ASN A 333 -5.17 16.29 8.73
N VAL A 334 -5.45 15.10 9.26
CA VAL A 334 -4.75 13.87 8.85
C VAL A 334 -5.01 13.59 7.36
N PHE A 335 -6.27 13.60 6.92
CA PHE A 335 -6.63 13.44 5.51
C PHE A 335 -5.97 14.50 4.62
N GLY A 336 -6.09 15.78 5.03
CA GLY A 336 -5.61 16.90 4.25
C GLY A 336 -4.09 16.98 4.16
N ALA A 337 -3.34 16.53 5.17
CA ALA A 337 -1.90 16.84 5.20
C ALA A 337 -0.96 15.64 5.11
N VAL A 338 -1.44 14.44 5.44
CA VAL A 338 -0.53 13.32 5.74
C VAL A 338 -1.00 12.00 5.12
N TYR A 339 -2.30 11.81 4.94
CA TYR A 339 -2.84 10.57 4.40
C TYR A 339 -2.98 10.61 2.87
N PRO A 340 -2.61 9.53 2.15
CA PRO A 340 -1.96 8.32 2.67
C PRO A 340 -0.44 8.47 2.81
N ALA A 341 0.12 8.05 3.95
CA ALA A 341 1.56 8.18 4.22
C ALA A 341 2.44 7.12 3.51
N TRP A 342 1.84 6.00 3.09
CA TRP A 342 2.55 4.86 2.49
C TRP A 342 2.54 4.87 0.96
N CYS A 343 2.05 5.95 0.35
CA CYS A 343 1.85 6.04 -1.08
C CYS A 343 2.88 6.92 -1.78
N ASP A 344 2.78 6.94 -3.10
CA ASP A 344 3.33 7.97 -3.94
C ASP A 344 2.24 8.55 -4.85
N GLU A 345 2.55 9.62 -5.56
CA GLU A 345 1.62 10.20 -6.52
C GLU A 345 1.35 9.21 -7.68
N ASP A 346 2.24 8.27 -8.01
CA ASP A 346 2.08 7.30 -9.12
C ASP A 346 1.01 6.20 -8.88
N GLY A 347 0.46 6.12 -7.66
CA GLY A 347 -0.55 5.14 -7.24
C GLY A 347 0.01 3.96 -6.45
N GLY A 348 1.30 3.97 -6.13
CA GLY A 348 2.01 2.91 -5.43
C GLY A 348 1.64 2.80 -3.94
N TRP A 349 2.01 1.67 -3.34
CA TRP A 349 1.86 1.45 -1.90
C TRP A 349 3.03 0.66 -1.33
N HIS A 350 3.82 1.29 -0.46
CA HIS A 350 5.07 0.73 0.09
C HIS A 350 4.87 -0.60 0.83
N GLN A 351 3.78 -0.73 1.58
CA GLN A 351 3.52 -1.92 2.39
C GLN A 351 3.06 -3.15 1.57
N GLY A 352 3.00 -3.03 0.24
CA GLY A 352 2.56 -4.10 -0.63
C GLY A 352 1.04 -4.21 -0.76
N LEU A 353 0.62 -5.09 -1.68
CA LEU A 353 -0.76 -5.10 -2.16
C LEU A 353 -1.79 -5.56 -1.10
N GLN A 354 -1.41 -6.47 -0.19
CA GLN A 354 -2.30 -6.87 0.91
C GLN A 354 -2.65 -5.66 1.80
N TYR A 355 -1.64 -4.87 2.16
CA TYR A 355 -1.82 -3.74 3.05
C TYR A 355 -2.45 -2.55 2.35
N TRP A 356 -2.17 -2.37 1.05
CA TRP A 356 -2.93 -1.45 0.20
C TRP A 356 -4.43 -1.78 0.26
N ALA A 357 -4.81 -3.01 -0.06
CA ALA A 357 -6.22 -3.43 -0.04
C ALA A 357 -6.83 -3.22 1.36
N SER A 358 -6.11 -3.63 2.41
CA SER A 358 -6.52 -3.46 3.81
C SER A 358 -6.75 -2.00 4.19
N TYR A 359 -5.91 -1.06 3.77
CA TYR A 359 -6.06 0.36 4.10
C TYR A 359 -7.12 1.02 3.24
N ILE A 360 -6.97 0.92 1.93
CA ILE A 360 -7.79 1.66 0.98
C ILE A 360 -9.23 1.18 1.05
N GLN A 361 -9.50 -0.12 1.24
CA GLN A 361 -10.87 -0.61 1.46
C GLN A 361 -11.54 0.09 2.64
N ARG A 362 -10.84 0.25 3.77
CA ARG A 362 -11.39 0.93 4.96
C ARG A 362 -11.48 2.44 4.78
N PHE A 363 -10.54 3.02 4.06
CA PHE A 363 -10.61 4.44 3.73
C PHE A 363 -11.78 4.77 2.79
N THR A 364 -12.13 3.90 1.85
CA THR A 364 -13.18 4.21 0.86
C THR A 364 -14.52 4.56 1.50
N TRP A 365 -14.88 3.94 2.63
CA TRP A 365 -16.11 4.29 3.31
C TRP A 365 -15.98 5.60 4.10
N TRP A 366 -14.79 5.94 4.60
CA TRP A 366 -14.54 7.29 5.12
C TRP A 366 -14.66 8.34 4.02
N ALA A 367 -14.16 8.07 2.81
CA ALA A 367 -14.36 8.94 1.65
C ALA A 367 -15.85 9.17 1.34
N ASP A 368 -16.68 8.13 1.43
CA ASP A 368 -18.13 8.27 1.29
C ASP A 368 -18.75 9.14 2.39
N ILE A 369 -18.30 8.98 3.65
CA ILE A 369 -18.74 9.82 4.77
C ILE A 369 -18.30 11.28 4.60
N MET A 370 -17.06 11.54 4.22
CA MET A 370 -16.55 12.90 3.97
C MET A 370 -17.39 13.60 2.91
N ARG A 371 -17.70 12.89 1.81
CA ARG A 371 -18.52 13.43 0.73
C ARG A 371 -19.94 13.74 1.19
N ALA A 372 -20.58 12.82 1.91
CA ALA A 372 -21.96 12.99 2.37
C ALA A 372 -22.11 14.04 3.47
N ALA A 373 -21.27 13.97 4.50
CA ALA A 373 -21.37 14.79 5.70
C ALA A 373 -20.72 16.18 5.52
N MET A 374 -19.62 16.28 4.76
CA MET A 374 -18.79 17.48 4.70
C MET A 374 -18.60 18.02 3.28
N GLY A 375 -19.10 17.34 2.24
CA GLY A 375 -18.93 17.77 0.86
C GLY A 375 -17.46 17.82 0.42
N VAL A 376 -16.61 16.93 0.95
CA VAL A 376 -15.20 16.79 0.57
C VAL A 376 -15.04 15.47 -0.19
N ASP A 377 -14.54 15.53 -1.42
CA ASP A 377 -14.28 14.33 -2.22
C ASP A 377 -12.80 13.92 -2.13
N ALA A 378 -12.54 12.69 -1.71
CA ALA A 378 -11.18 12.16 -1.66
C ALA A 378 -10.57 11.97 -3.05
N PHE A 379 -11.38 11.76 -4.08
CA PHE A 379 -10.92 11.44 -5.43
C PHE A 379 -10.43 12.67 -6.21
N ASP A 380 -10.59 13.87 -5.65
CA ASP A 380 -9.91 15.07 -6.14
C ASP A 380 -8.39 15.00 -5.90
N MET A 381 -7.93 14.17 -4.96
CA MET A 381 -6.52 13.96 -4.68
C MET A 381 -5.88 13.05 -5.75
N PRO A 382 -4.74 13.44 -6.34
CA PRO A 382 -4.08 12.70 -7.42
C PRO A 382 -3.85 11.21 -7.11
N TYR A 383 -3.48 10.86 -5.88
CA TYR A 383 -3.28 9.47 -5.48
C TYR A 383 -4.51 8.58 -5.74
N PHE A 384 -5.68 8.95 -5.22
CA PHE A 384 -6.88 8.08 -5.31
C PHE A 384 -7.37 7.92 -6.75
N SER A 385 -7.08 8.89 -7.62
CA SER A 385 -7.35 8.79 -9.06
C SER A 385 -6.42 7.83 -9.82
N ARG A 386 -5.34 7.35 -9.18
CA ARG A 386 -4.35 6.41 -9.73
C ARG A 386 -4.17 5.13 -8.91
N ALA A 387 -4.80 5.03 -7.74
CA ALA A 387 -4.61 3.92 -6.80
C ALA A 387 -4.94 2.53 -7.37
N GLY A 388 -5.86 2.43 -8.34
CA GLY A 388 -6.21 1.18 -9.01
C GLY A 388 -5.15 0.66 -9.98
N ASP A 389 -4.13 1.46 -10.32
CA ASP A 389 -3.04 1.02 -11.18
C ASP A 389 -2.17 -0.04 -10.48
N LEU A 390 -1.99 0.06 -9.17
CA LEU A 390 -1.18 -0.89 -8.41
C LEU A 390 -1.60 -2.36 -8.61
N PRO A 391 -2.87 -2.77 -8.32
CA PRO A 391 -3.30 -4.14 -8.60
C PRO A 391 -3.33 -4.48 -10.10
N MET A 392 -3.63 -3.53 -10.98
CA MET A 392 -3.71 -3.79 -12.42
C MET A 392 -2.34 -4.19 -13.00
N TYR A 393 -1.27 -3.53 -12.55
CA TYR A 393 0.09 -3.80 -13.00
C TYR A 393 0.75 -4.96 -12.25
N LEU A 394 0.54 -5.12 -10.93
CA LEU A 394 1.13 -6.21 -10.12
C LEU A 394 0.38 -7.53 -10.18
N GLN A 395 -0.92 -7.50 -10.48
CA GLN A 395 -1.76 -8.69 -10.55
C GLN A 395 -2.70 -8.60 -11.76
N PRO A 396 -2.18 -8.61 -13.02
CA PRO A 396 -3.02 -8.84 -14.19
C PRO A 396 -3.97 -10.04 -14.00
N PRO A 397 -5.11 -10.10 -14.72
CA PRO A 397 -6.07 -11.17 -14.52
C PRO A 397 -5.47 -12.57 -14.58
N GLY A 398 -5.74 -13.38 -13.55
CA GLY A 398 -5.21 -14.74 -13.43
C GLY A 398 -3.91 -14.87 -12.62
N THR A 399 -3.32 -13.76 -12.16
CA THR A 399 -2.08 -13.78 -11.38
C THR A 399 -2.28 -14.38 -9.99
N ARG A 400 -1.33 -15.25 -9.60
CA ARG A 400 -1.13 -15.77 -8.24
C ARG A 400 0.07 -15.10 -7.58
N GLY A 401 -0.07 -14.71 -6.32
CA GLY A 401 0.93 -13.94 -5.58
C GLY A 401 0.75 -12.43 -5.76
N GLY A 402 1.09 -11.63 -4.74
CA GLY A 402 0.87 -10.18 -4.71
C GLY A 402 2.13 -9.33 -4.87
N GLY A 403 3.22 -9.91 -5.38
CA GLY A 403 4.50 -9.22 -5.57
C GLY A 403 5.27 -9.00 -4.27
N VAL A 404 5.31 -7.76 -3.80
CA VAL A 404 6.13 -7.30 -2.67
C VAL A 404 5.32 -7.10 -1.40
N GLY A 405 5.97 -7.23 -0.26
CA GLY A 405 5.41 -6.96 1.05
C GLY A 405 4.70 -8.13 1.72
N ASP A 406 4.30 -7.91 2.96
CA ASP A 406 3.74 -8.93 3.85
C ASP A 406 2.40 -9.52 3.34
N LEU A 407 2.17 -10.81 3.61
CA LEU A 407 0.98 -11.59 3.25
C LEU A 407 0.63 -11.66 1.75
N THR A 408 1.57 -11.39 0.85
CA THR A 408 1.30 -11.40 -0.59
C THR A 408 1.35 -12.79 -1.23
N THR A 409 2.01 -13.77 -0.61
CA THR A 409 2.21 -15.14 -1.14
C THR A 409 0.91 -15.82 -1.58
N GLN A 410 -0.16 -15.68 -0.79
CA GLN A 410 -1.45 -16.33 -1.01
C GLN A 410 -2.47 -15.44 -1.74
N ARG A 411 -2.05 -14.26 -2.21
CA ARG A 411 -2.97 -13.36 -2.91
C ARG A 411 -3.30 -13.87 -4.32
N THR A 412 -4.47 -13.49 -4.81
CA THR A 412 -4.88 -13.67 -6.20
C THR A 412 -5.48 -12.38 -6.74
N SER A 413 -5.40 -12.18 -8.05
CA SER A 413 -5.94 -10.99 -8.73
C SER A 413 -7.44 -10.78 -8.46
N ASN A 414 -8.19 -11.88 -8.30
CA ASN A 414 -9.63 -11.90 -7.94
C ASN A 414 -9.93 -11.19 -6.61
N GLN A 415 -9.01 -11.20 -5.65
CA GLN A 415 -9.22 -10.56 -4.35
C GLN A 415 -9.21 -9.02 -4.44
N ASN A 416 -8.76 -8.44 -5.55
CA ASN A 416 -8.79 -6.99 -5.76
C ASN A 416 -10.15 -6.51 -6.28
N VAL A 417 -10.98 -7.39 -6.86
CA VAL A 417 -12.20 -7.02 -7.60
C VAL A 417 -13.12 -6.13 -6.78
N GLY A 418 -13.42 -6.50 -5.53
CA GLY A 418 -14.31 -5.70 -4.69
C GLY A 418 -13.84 -4.25 -4.50
N LEU A 419 -12.53 -4.05 -4.29
CA LEU A 419 -11.96 -2.71 -4.11
C LEU A 419 -11.84 -1.96 -5.45
N VAL A 420 -11.39 -2.63 -6.51
CA VAL A 420 -11.23 -2.02 -7.82
C VAL A 420 -12.59 -1.62 -8.41
N THR A 421 -13.68 -2.33 -8.12
CA THR A 421 -15.06 -1.90 -8.46
C THR A 421 -15.38 -0.53 -7.88
N ILE A 422 -15.04 -0.30 -6.62
CA ILE A 422 -15.28 0.99 -5.94
C ILE A 422 -14.42 2.08 -6.58
N LEU A 423 -13.13 1.80 -6.78
CA LEU A 423 -12.20 2.77 -7.38
C LEU A 423 -12.59 3.11 -8.82
N ALA A 424 -12.98 2.13 -9.63
CA ALA A 424 -13.42 2.34 -11.01
C ALA A 424 -14.63 3.26 -11.08
N ALA A 425 -15.64 3.02 -10.22
CA ALA A 425 -16.84 3.85 -10.17
C ALA A 425 -16.53 5.28 -9.66
N LEU A 426 -15.69 5.43 -8.63
CA LEU A 426 -15.42 6.75 -8.06
C LEU A 426 -14.45 7.60 -8.90
N ALA A 427 -13.45 6.98 -9.53
CA ALA A 427 -12.52 7.66 -10.43
C ALA A 427 -13.02 7.72 -11.89
N GLN A 428 -14.17 7.09 -12.21
CA GLN A 428 -14.70 6.96 -13.56
C GLN A 428 -13.66 6.36 -14.55
N ASN A 429 -12.90 5.36 -14.10
CA ASN A 429 -11.77 4.80 -14.85
C ASN A 429 -12.19 3.56 -15.66
N PRO A 430 -12.14 3.60 -17.01
CA PRO A 430 -12.61 2.50 -17.85
C PRO A 430 -11.67 1.28 -17.84
N TYR A 431 -10.37 1.46 -17.56
CA TYR A 431 -9.42 0.35 -17.49
C TYR A 431 -9.62 -0.48 -16.23
N TRP A 432 -9.86 0.18 -15.10
CA TRP A 432 -10.18 -0.50 -13.85
C TRP A 432 -11.53 -1.19 -13.91
N LYS A 433 -12.49 -0.61 -14.64
CA LYS A 433 -13.76 -1.28 -14.92
C LYS A 433 -13.58 -2.53 -15.78
N TRP A 434 -12.73 -2.49 -16.81
CA TRP A 434 -12.39 -3.69 -17.57
C TRP A 434 -11.73 -4.75 -16.69
N TYR A 435 -10.81 -4.37 -15.80
CA TYR A 435 -10.18 -5.30 -14.86
C TYR A 435 -11.25 -6.03 -14.03
N VAL A 436 -12.27 -5.31 -13.54
CA VAL A 436 -13.40 -5.91 -12.81
C VAL A 436 -14.20 -6.87 -13.69
N ASP A 437 -14.52 -6.45 -14.91
CA ASP A 437 -15.33 -7.24 -15.85
C ASP A 437 -14.64 -8.53 -16.30
N ASP A 438 -13.32 -8.51 -16.48
CA ASP A 438 -12.55 -9.69 -16.89
C ASP A 438 -12.48 -10.75 -15.79
N HIS A 439 -12.48 -10.33 -14.52
CA HIS A 439 -12.55 -11.22 -13.36
C HIS A 439 -13.96 -11.73 -13.06
N ALA A 440 -15.00 -11.15 -13.69
CA ALA A 440 -16.37 -11.48 -13.39
C ALA A 440 -16.63 -12.96 -13.73
N SER A 441 -16.86 -13.76 -12.70
CA SER A 441 -17.24 -15.16 -12.85
C SER A 441 -18.75 -15.27 -13.07
N ALA A 442 -19.19 -16.30 -13.80
CA ALA A 442 -20.61 -16.58 -13.97
C ALA A 442 -21.26 -16.81 -12.59
N PRO A 443 -22.50 -16.34 -12.37
CA PRO A 443 -23.25 -16.65 -11.15
C PRO A 443 -23.34 -18.16 -10.97
N VAL A 444 -22.88 -18.67 -9.83
CA VAL A 444 -23.04 -20.08 -9.47
C VAL A 444 -24.40 -20.24 -8.82
N SER A 445 -25.20 -21.20 -9.26
CA SER A 445 -26.44 -21.55 -8.57
C SER A 445 -26.10 -22.12 -7.20
N GLU A 446 -26.48 -21.42 -6.13
CA GLU A 446 -26.32 -21.86 -4.76
C GLU A 446 -27.66 -22.26 -4.13
N SER A 447 -27.61 -23.15 -3.13
CA SER A 447 -28.78 -23.49 -2.32
C SER A 447 -29.09 -22.34 -1.34
N GLU A 448 -30.33 -22.24 -0.86
CA GLU A 448 -30.67 -21.20 0.15
C GLU A 448 -29.91 -21.38 1.47
N GLU A 449 -29.57 -22.62 1.82
CA GLU A 449 -28.75 -22.90 3.00
C GLU A 449 -27.32 -22.35 2.84
N ASP A 450 -26.73 -22.54 1.65
CA ASP A 450 -25.39 -22.01 1.35
C ASP A 450 -25.41 -20.48 1.23
N ALA A 451 -26.46 -19.91 0.63
CA ALA A 451 -26.68 -18.47 0.55
C ALA A 451 -26.77 -17.85 1.96
N THR A 452 -27.52 -18.47 2.87
CA THR A 452 -27.63 -18.04 4.27
C THR A 452 -26.28 -18.06 4.98
N LYS A 453 -25.50 -19.16 4.84
CA LYS A 453 -24.15 -19.25 5.41
C LYS A 453 -23.21 -18.19 4.84
N ARG A 454 -23.30 -17.92 3.53
CA ARG A 454 -22.53 -16.87 2.84
C ARG A 454 -22.87 -15.49 3.40
N ARG A 455 -24.15 -15.14 3.56
CA ARG A 455 -24.59 -13.86 4.14
C ARG A 455 -24.05 -13.66 5.55
N LEU A 456 -24.21 -14.65 6.42
CA LEU A 456 -23.69 -14.59 7.79
C LEU A 456 -22.15 -14.50 7.81
N SER A 457 -21.46 -15.25 6.96
CA SER A 457 -20.00 -15.18 6.84
C SER A 457 -19.53 -13.79 6.37
N ALA A 458 -20.22 -13.18 5.41
CA ALA A 458 -19.95 -11.83 4.93
C ALA A 458 -20.12 -10.80 6.06
N VAL A 459 -21.25 -10.82 6.77
CA VAL A 459 -21.48 -9.91 7.91
C VAL A 459 -20.43 -10.10 9.01
N ASN A 460 -20.14 -11.35 9.38
CA ASN A 460 -19.20 -11.70 10.46
C ASN A 460 -17.74 -11.39 10.11
N SER A 461 -17.38 -11.37 8.83
CA SER A 461 -16.05 -10.99 8.35
C SER A 461 -15.90 -9.47 8.14
N GLY A 462 -16.98 -8.71 8.35
CA GLY A 462 -16.98 -7.25 8.27
C GLY A 462 -17.32 -6.69 6.90
N GLN A 463 -17.94 -7.47 6.02
CA GLN A 463 -18.57 -6.94 4.82
C GLN A 463 -19.87 -6.22 5.21
N SER A 464 -20.04 -4.99 4.72
CA SER A 464 -21.19 -4.15 5.02
C SER A 464 -22.02 -3.93 3.76
N GLN A 465 -23.00 -4.81 3.52
CA GLN A 465 -23.87 -4.76 2.33
C GLN A 465 -24.64 -3.45 2.21
N TYR A 466 -24.89 -2.74 3.32
CA TYR A 466 -25.50 -1.41 3.28
C TYR A 466 -24.60 -0.37 2.60
N ILE A 467 -23.26 -0.48 2.72
CA ILE A 467 -22.31 0.37 1.98
C ILE A 467 -22.39 0.06 0.49
N ASP A 468 -22.46 -1.23 0.14
CA ASP A 468 -22.64 -1.65 -1.25
C ASP A 468 -23.97 -1.10 -1.81
N PHE A 469 -25.07 -1.17 -1.05
CA PHE A 469 -26.36 -0.59 -1.42
C PHE A 469 -26.27 0.92 -1.72
N MET A 470 -25.59 1.68 -0.84
CA MET A 470 -25.38 3.12 -1.07
C MET A 470 -24.58 3.38 -2.34
N ARG A 471 -23.59 2.52 -2.63
CA ARG A 471 -22.76 2.59 -3.84
C ARG A 471 -23.43 2.06 -5.10
N GLY A 472 -24.53 1.32 -4.99
CA GLY A 472 -25.37 0.92 -6.13
C GLY A 472 -25.93 2.13 -6.90
N SER A 473 -25.87 3.32 -6.29
CA SER A 473 -26.21 4.60 -6.92
C SER A 473 -25.12 5.23 -7.78
N LEU A 474 -23.89 4.73 -7.72
CA LEU A 474 -22.77 5.33 -8.43
C LEU A 474 -22.93 5.20 -9.95
N PRO A 475 -22.44 6.17 -10.74
CA PRO A 475 -22.53 6.11 -12.19
C PRO A 475 -21.83 4.87 -12.75
N SER A 476 -22.47 4.24 -13.75
CA SER A 476 -21.87 3.13 -14.46
C SER A 476 -20.67 3.58 -15.29
N VAL A 477 -19.64 2.74 -15.33
CA VAL A 477 -18.45 2.92 -16.19
C VAL A 477 -18.46 1.80 -17.24
N GLU A 478 -18.07 2.11 -18.47
CA GLU A 478 -17.85 1.11 -19.53
C GLU A 478 -16.40 0.62 -19.47
N GLY A 479 -16.19 -0.69 -19.51
CA GLY A 479 -14.86 -1.29 -19.48
C GLY A 479 -14.10 -1.09 -20.80
N LYS A 480 -12.83 -0.69 -20.71
CA LYS A 480 -11.88 -0.64 -21.84
C LYS A 480 -10.64 -1.47 -21.53
N ALA A 481 -10.29 -2.42 -22.40
CA ALA A 481 -9.08 -3.21 -22.24
C ALA A 481 -7.80 -2.33 -22.26
N PRO A 482 -6.79 -2.62 -21.42
CA PRO A 482 -5.57 -1.81 -21.28
C PRO A 482 -4.55 -2.06 -22.41
N SER A 483 -4.99 -2.50 -23.59
CA SER A 483 -4.09 -2.84 -24.71
C SER A 483 -3.37 -1.63 -25.31
N ASP A 484 -3.84 -0.41 -25.02
CA ASP A 484 -3.23 0.85 -25.44
C ASP A 484 -2.41 1.53 -24.33
N LEU A 485 -2.31 0.91 -23.15
CA LEU A 485 -1.43 1.35 -22.08
C LEU A 485 -0.04 0.73 -22.22
N PRO A 486 1.03 1.40 -21.74
CA PRO A 486 2.30 0.74 -21.51
C PRO A 486 2.08 -0.48 -20.61
N THR A 487 2.67 -1.62 -20.99
CA THR A 487 2.51 -2.87 -20.23
C THR A 487 3.26 -2.82 -18.90
N SER A 488 4.18 -1.89 -18.74
CA SER A 488 5.08 -1.78 -17.60
C SER A 488 4.98 -0.41 -16.97
N LYS A 489 5.12 -0.35 -15.64
CA LYS A 489 4.99 0.88 -14.86
C LYS A 489 5.97 0.91 -13.70
N VAL A 490 6.42 2.12 -13.35
CA VAL A 490 7.16 2.40 -12.12
C VAL A 490 6.28 3.21 -11.18
N PHE A 491 6.28 2.81 -9.91
CA PHE A 491 5.75 3.56 -8.79
C PHE A 491 6.95 4.14 -8.04
N ARG A 492 7.35 5.36 -8.42
CA ARG A 492 8.71 5.85 -8.13
C ARG A 492 8.90 6.20 -6.66
N GLY A 493 7.91 6.83 -6.03
CA GLY A 493 7.99 7.23 -4.62
C GLY A 493 7.90 6.03 -3.67
N THR A 494 7.30 4.92 -4.08
CA THR A 494 7.32 3.65 -3.34
C THR A 494 8.46 2.71 -3.77
N GLY A 495 9.10 3.01 -4.90
CA GLY A 495 10.26 2.32 -5.44
C GLY A 495 9.96 0.90 -5.89
N VAL A 496 8.86 0.72 -6.62
CA VAL A 496 8.47 -0.57 -7.23
C VAL A 496 8.37 -0.38 -8.74
N ALA A 497 9.14 -1.16 -9.50
CA ALA A 497 9.00 -1.25 -10.96
C ALA A 497 8.39 -2.61 -11.32
N VAL A 498 7.38 -2.59 -12.18
CA VAL A 498 6.70 -3.78 -12.68
C VAL A 498 6.80 -3.80 -14.19
N MET A 499 7.44 -4.84 -14.73
CA MET A 499 7.68 -5.00 -16.15
C MET A 499 6.91 -6.20 -16.66
N ASN A 500 5.91 -5.99 -17.53
CA ASN A 500 5.07 -7.05 -18.09
C ASN A 500 5.21 -7.12 -19.61
N THR A 501 4.98 -8.32 -20.15
CA THR A 501 4.74 -8.48 -21.60
C THR A 501 3.33 -8.08 -22.02
N ASN A 502 2.34 -8.26 -21.14
CA ASN A 502 0.96 -7.81 -21.36
C ASN A 502 0.22 -7.65 -20.01
N LEU A 503 -0.92 -6.97 -20.02
CA LEU A 503 -1.78 -6.76 -18.84
C LEU A 503 -3.11 -7.53 -18.92
N LEU A 504 -3.30 -8.36 -19.96
CA LEU A 504 -4.59 -8.95 -20.27
C LEU A 504 -4.83 -10.27 -19.55
N ASN A 505 -3.81 -11.13 -19.50
CA ASN A 505 -3.94 -12.44 -18.88
C ASN A 505 -2.58 -12.96 -18.41
N ALA A 506 -2.49 -13.37 -17.14
CA ALA A 506 -1.29 -13.91 -16.56
C ALA A 506 -0.77 -15.15 -17.30
N LYS A 507 -1.64 -15.98 -17.89
CA LYS A 507 -1.26 -17.21 -18.63
C LYS A 507 -0.43 -16.96 -19.88
N ASP A 508 -0.48 -15.74 -20.41
CA ASP A 508 0.28 -15.30 -21.57
C ASP A 508 1.30 -14.21 -21.21
N ASN A 509 1.50 -13.95 -19.91
CA ASN A 509 2.36 -12.89 -19.42
C ASN A 509 3.68 -13.43 -18.83
N VAL A 510 4.77 -12.71 -19.08
CA VAL A 510 6.00 -12.76 -18.29
C VAL A 510 6.13 -11.43 -17.54
N GLU A 511 6.30 -11.50 -16.22
CA GLU A 511 6.34 -10.36 -15.32
C GLU A 511 7.64 -10.38 -14.49
N VAL A 512 8.29 -9.22 -14.41
CA VAL A 512 9.43 -8.97 -13.52
C VAL A 512 9.09 -7.81 -12.60
N ILE A 513 9.21 -8.03 -11.30
CA ILE A 513 8.99 -6.99 -10.28
C ILE A 513 10.34 -6.69 -9.63
N LEU A 514 10.75 -5.41 -9.57
CA LEU A 514 11.91 -4.93 -8.81
C LEU A 514 11.45 -4.00 -7.69
N LYS A 515 11.98 -4.16 -6.48
CA LYS A 515 11.85 -3.19 -5.39
C LYS A 515 13.18 -2.52 -5.06
N SER A 516 13.21 -1.18 -5.08
CA SER A 516 14.29 -0.36 -4.55
C SER A 516 13.72 0.97 -4.06
N SER A 517 13.40 1.03 -2.76
CA SER A 517 12.45 1.98 -2.17
C SER A 517 13.10 3.05 -1.31
N PRO A 518 12.74 4.34 -1.52
CA PRO A 518 13.20 5.43 -0.65
C PRO A 518 12.57 5.36 0.75
N LEU A 519 11.48 4.62 0.92
CA LEU A 519 10.82 4.38 2.20
C LEU A 519 11.50 3.27 3.02
N GLY A 520 12.58 2.68 2.51
CA GLY A 520 13.39 1.70 3.21
C GLY A 520 12.73 0.32 3.30
N SER A 521 12.93 -0.37 4.42
CA SER A 521 12.39 -1.70 4.73
C SER A 521 11.41 -1.67 5.90
N GLN A 522 10.94 -0.48 6.29
CA GLN A 522 10.06 -0.29 7.45
C GLN A 522 8.68 -0.92 7.24
N SER A 523 8.11 -1.40 8.34
CA SER A 523 6.76 -1.96 8.40
C SER A 523 6.62 -3.19 7.47
N HIS A 524 5.55 -3.27 6.69
CA HIS A 524 5.23 -4.43 5.86
C HIS A 524 5.88 -4.43 4.47
N GLY A 525 6.57 -3.35 4.08
CA GLY A 525 7.35 -3.24 2.83
C GLY A 525 8.80 -3.69 3.04
N PHE A 526 9.00 -4.84 3.67
CA PHE A 526 10.28 -5.27 4.23
C PHE A 526 11.25 -5.84 3.20
N ASP A 527 10.80 -6.16 1.98
CA ASP A 527 11.63 -6.83 0.99
C ASP A 527 12.89 -5.99 0.71
N ALA A 528 14.02 -6.67 0.57
CA ALA A 528 15.31 -6.03 0.43
C ALA A 528 15.34 -5.09 -0.79
N GLN A 529 16.10 -4.01 -0.70
CA GLN A 529 16.35 -3.13 -1.84
C GLN A 529 17.10 -3.89 -2.92
N ASN A 530 16.80 -3.55 -4.17
CA ASN A 530 17.18 -4.26 -5.38
C ASN A 530 16.75 -5.74 -5.41
N SER A 531 15.81 -6.20 -4.58
CA SER A 531 15.21 -7.53 -4.75
C SER A 531 14.30 -7.57 -5.98
N PHE A 532 14.18 -8.75 -6.59
CA PHE A 532 13.25 -8.96 -7.70
C PHE A 532 12.46 -10.27 -7.58
N SER A 533 11.38 -10.39 -8.33
CA SER A 533 10.62 -11.63 -8.53
C SER A 533 10.32 -11.83 -10.01
N LEU A 534 10.12 -13.09 -10.41
CA LEU A 534 9.83 -13.47 -11.80
C LEU A 534 8.60 -14.39 -11.84
N PHE A 535 7.61 -13.99 -12.63
CA PHE A 535 6.41 -14.76 -12.91
C PHE A 535 6.35 -15.01 -14.42
N ALA A 536 5.88 -16.18 -14.82
CA ALA A 536 5.63 -16.48 -16.22
C ALA A 536 4.43 -17.42 -16.36
N PHE A 537 3.57 -17.13 -17.33
CA PHE A 537 2.43 -17.97 -17.69
C PHE A 537 1.48 -18.27 -16.52
N GLY A 538 1.34 -17.31 -15.59
CA GLY A 538 0.50 -17.40 -14.39
C GLY A 538 1.17 -18.11 -13.21
N GLU A 539 2.43 -18.51 -13.36
CA GLU A 539 3.19 -19.27 -12.36
C GLU A 539 4.33 -18.45 -11.75
N ARG A 540 4.66 -18.78 -10.50
CA ARG A 540 5.65 -18.09 -9.66
C ARG A 540 7.00 -18.80 -9.80
N LEU A 541 7.86 -18.31 -10.70
CA LEU A 541 9.16 -18.95 -10.97
C LEU A 541 10.23 -18.56 -9.93
N LEU A 542 10.39 -17.27 -9.68
CA LEU A 542 11.28 -16.75 -8.63
C LEU A 542 10.50 -15.92 -7.64
N ILE A 543 10.60 -16.28 -6.36
CA ILE A 543 9.75 -15.75 -5.29
C ILE A 543 10.55 -15.06 -4.20
N HIS A 544 9.91 -14.20 -3.43
CA HIS A 544 10.34 -13.92 -2.06
C HIS A 544 9.79 -15.02 -1.14
N THR A 545 10.59 -15.44 -0.17
CA THR A 545 10.35 -16.69 0.60
C THR A 545 9.89 -16.46 2.02
N GLY A 546 9.29 -17.51 2.57
CA GLY A 546 8.69 -17.51 3.89
C GLY A 546 7.24 -17.07 3.85
N GLN A 547 6.52 -17.44 4.91
CA GLN A 547 5.14 -17.04 5.10
C GLN A 547 4.98 -16.52 6.52
N ARG A 548 4.40 -15.32 6.66
CA ARG A 548 4.16 -14.74 7.97
C ARG A 548 3.18 -15.61 8.75
N ASP A 549 3.67 -16.17 9.84
CA ASP A 549 2.86 -16.78 10.88
C ASP A 549 2.16 -15.68 11.68
N ILE A 550 2.90 -14.87 12.41
CA ILE A 550 2.41 -13.77 13.23
C ILE A 550 3.39 -12.61 13.10
N HIS A 551 2.86 -11.39 13.11
CA HIS A 551 3.72 -10.21 13.03
C HIS A 551 4.73 -10.19 14.18
N GLY A 552 6.01 -10.13 13.82
CA GLY A 552 7.10 -10.03 14.78
C GLY A 552 7.51 -11.35 15.44
N SER A 553 7.13 -12.51 14.89
CA SER A 553 7.75 -13.80 15.24
C SER A 553 9.23 -13.84 14.86
N ASP A 554 9.93 -14.88 15.31
CA ASP A 554 11.34 -15.10 14.94
C ASP A 554 11.49 -15.36 13.44
N HIS A 555 10.61 -16.18 12.83
CA HIS A 555 10.60 -16.38 11.37
C HIS A 555 10.38 -15.07 10.62
N HIS A 556 9.39 -14.27 11.03
CA HIS A 556 9.11 -12.99 10.39
C HIS A 556 10.31 -12.03 10.48
N LYS A 557 10.91 -11.86 11.66
CA LYS A 557 12.02 -10.92 11.88
C LYS A 557 13.36 -11.39 11.31
N ASN A 558 13.65 -12.69 11.41
CA ASN A 558 14.99 -13.23 11.16
C ASN A 558 15.12 -14.03 9.86
N TRP A 559 13.99 -14.46 9.27
CA TRP A 559 13.96 -14.97 7.90
C TRP A 559 13.41 -13.92 6.94
N MET A 560 12.11 -13.59 7.04
CA MET A 560 11.43 -12.79 6.01
C MET A 560 12.00 -11.36 5.88
N HIS A 561 12.27 -10.70 7.00
CA HIS A 561 12.89 -9.36 6.98
C HIS A 561 14.39 -9.39 6.63
N HIS A 562 15.01 -10.56 6.46
CA HIS A 562 16.43 -10.69 6.12
C HIS A 562 16.60 -10.75 4.61
N THR A 563 17.64 -10.09 4.07
CA THR A 563 17.89 -10.04 2.61
C THR A 563 18.00 -11.43 1.96
N LYS A 564 18.57 -12.40 2.67
CA LYS A 564 18.66 -13.82 2.28
C LYS A 564 17.34 -14.52 1.93
N SER A 565 16.18 -13.94 2.25
CA SER A 565 14.87 -14.50 1.90
C SER A 565 14.32 -13.99 0.56
N THR A 566 15.04 -13.07 -0.09
CA THR A 566 14.65 -12.40 -1.33
C THR A 566 15.67 -12.67 -2.42
N ASN A 567 15.28 -12.53 -3.70
CA ASN A 567 16.22 -12.65 -4.82
C ASN A 567 17.11 -11.39 -4.92
N SER A 568 18.05 -11.27 -3.99
CA SER A 568 18.96 -10.14 -3.82
C SER A 568 20.34 -10.65 -3.36
N LEU A 569 21.17 -9.78 -2.79
CA LEU A 569 22.51 -10.15 -2.34
C LEU A 569 22.74 -9.87 -0.85
N THR A 570 23.44 -10.77 -0.15
CA THR A 570 24.07 -10.46 1.14
C THR A 570 25.57 -10.20 0.96
N VAL A 571 26.17 -9.49 1.92
CA VAL A 571 27.59 -9.13 1.90
C VAL A 571 28.22 -9.59 3.20
N ASN A 572 29.26 -10.42 3.14
CA ASN A 572 29.81 -11.10 4.32
C ASN A 572 28.73 -11.86 5.11
N SER A 573 27.73 -12.43 4.41
CA SER A 573 26.53 -13.06 4.99
C SER A 573 25.62 -12.11 5.79
N GLU A 574 25.87 -10.80 5.78
CA GLU A 574 25.07 -9.80 6.46
C GLU A 574 23.93 -9.28 5.58
N SER A 575 22.80 -8.99 6.23
CA SER A 575 21.61 -8.39 5.62
C SER A 575 21.80 -6.89 5.37
N GLN A 576 20.97 -6.33 4.50
CA GLN A 576 20.62 -4.91 4.58
C GLN A 576 19.97 -4.59 5.93
N LEU A 577 19.91 -3.30 6.27
CA LEU A 577 19.16 -2.79 7.42
C LEU A 577 17.69 -3.27 7.37
N ARG A 578 17.19 -3.75 8.51
CA ARG A 578 15.89 -4.42 8.61
C ARG A 578 14.87 -3.57 9.36
N ASN A 579 13.62 -3.56 8.87
CA ASN A 579 12.49 -2.89 9.51
C ASN A 579 12.76 -1.39 9.82
N THR A 580 13.35 -0.65 8.89
CA THR A 580 13.69 0.76 9.10
C THR A 580 13.59 1.58 7.82
N GLY A 581 13.22 2.86 7.97
CA GLY A 581 13.25 3.83 6.87
C GLY A 581 14.67 4.17 6.41
N ALA A 582 15.69 3.86 7.22
CA ALA A 582 17.10 4.11 6.88
C ALA A 582 17.68 3.13 5.83
N ALA A 583 16.99 2.02 5.54
CA ALA A 583 17.41 1.01 4.57
C ALA A 583 17.17 1.47 3.11
N ILE A 584 17.64 2.66 2.75
CA ILE A 584 17.22 3.40 1.55
C ILE A 584 17.68 2.70 0.27
N GLY A 585 16.74 2.46 -0.63
CA GLY A 585 16.97 2.18 -2.05
C GLY A 585 16.38 3.28 -2.93
N GLU A 586 16.62 3.21 -4.24
CA GLU A 586 16.02 4.12 -5.22
C GLU A 586 15.99 3.52 -6.62
N ILE A 587 14.96 3.85 -7.41
CA ILE A 587 14.92 3.58 -8.85
C ILE A 587 15.46 4.82 -9.58
N ARG A 588 16.67 4.68 -10.13
CA ARG A 588 17.39 5.77 -10.82
C ARG A 588 16.95 5.98 -12.27
N ASP A 589 16.60 4.90 -12.96
CA ASP A 589 16.13 4.94 -14.34
C ASP A 589 15.07 3.85 -14.54
N PHE A 590 14.06 4.16 -15.34
CA PHE A 590 13.01 3.23 -15.76
C PHE A 590 12.55 3.61 -17.17
N ARG A 591 12.50 2.62 -18.06
CA ARG A 591 12.10 2.80 -19.44
C ARG A 591 11.25 1.62 -19.87
N THR A 592 10.21 1.89 -20.65
CA THR A 592 9.36 0.84 -21.20
C THR A 592 9.07 1.09 -22.67
N ALA A 593 9.12 0.02 -23.46
CA ALA A 593 8.82 0.00 -24.88
C ALA A 593 8.25 -1.37 -25.27
N PRO A 594 7.69 -1.52 -26.50
CA PRO A 594 7.15 -2.80 -26.95
C PRO A 594 8.16 -3.94 -26.97
N SER A 595 9.44 -3.67 -27.25
CA SER A 595 10.49 -4.71 -27.36
C SER A 595 11.39 -4.82 -26.14
N PHE A 596 11.57 -3.73 -25.38
CA PHE A 596 12.47 -3.68 -24.23
C PHE A 596 11.86 -2.89 -23.08
N ASP A 597 11.97 -3.43 -21.87
CA ASP A 597 11.91 -2.63 -20.65
C ASP A 597 13.28 -2.60 -19.97
N TYR A 598 13.51 -1.56 -19.18
CA TYR A 598 14.74 -1.37 -18.43
C TYR A 598 14.44 -0.73 -17.08
N VAL A 599 15.12 -1.21 -16.04
CA VAL A 599 15.12 -0.56 -14.73
C VAL A 599 16.52 -0.60 -14.11
N CYS A 600 16.89 0.50 -13.46
CA CYS A 600 18.13 0.65 -12.71
C CYS A 600 17.84 1.01 -11.25
N GLY A 601 18.11 0.08 -10.33
CA GLY A 601 17.99 0.29 -8.88
C GLY A 601 19.35 0.52 -8.21
N GLU A 602 19.39 1.36 -7.18
CA GLU A 602 20.53 1.53 -6.29
C GLU A 602 20.17 1.16 -4.85
N ALA A 603 21.02 0.37 -4.19
CA ALA A 603 20.79 -0.13 -2.85
C ALA A 603 22.00 -0.02 -1.91
N GLY A 604 23.12 0.61 -2.31
CA GLY A 604 24.33 0.70 -1.48
C GLY A 604 24.08 1.26 -0.07
N LYS A 605 23.23 2.30 0.03
CA LYS A 605 22.84 2.93 1.31
C LYS A 605 22.13 1.96 2.27
N ALA A 606 21.45 0.93 1.77
CA ALA A 606 20.73 -0.02 2.60
C ALA A 606 21.65 -0.97 3.41
N TYR A 607 22.95 -1.02 3.09
CA TYR A 607 23.92 -1.93 3.72
C TYR A 607 24.73 -1.28 4.85
N ASP A 608 24.37 -0.07 5.29
CA ASP A 608 24.97 0.61 6.45
C ASP A 608 26.52 0.63 6.43
N GLY A 609 27.08 1.00 5.27
CA GLY A 609 28.52 1.10 5.08
C GLY A 609 29.24 -0.18 4.66
N LEU A 610 28.57 -1.35 4.60
CA LEU A 610 29.19 -2.56 4.00
C LEU A 610 29.37 -2.41 2.48
N LEU A 611 28.58 -1.56 1.84
CA LEU A 611 28.72 -1.21 0.43
C LEU A 611 28.74 0.31 0.23
N ASN A 612 29.62 0.76 -0.65
CA ASN A 612 29.56 2.10 -1.25
C ASN A 612 28.55 2.13 -2.40
N ARG A 613 28.34 0.99 -3.05
CA ARG A 613 27.49 0.87 -4.24
C ARG A 613 26.92 -0.54 -4.36
N PHE A 614 25.62 -0.61 -4.67
CA PHE A 614 24.97 -1.77 -5.26
C PHE A 614 23.99 -1.28 -6.31
N THR A 615 24.42 -1.26 -7.58
CA THR A 615 23.54 -0.93 -8.70
C THR A 615 23.09 -2.22 -9.38
N ARG A 616 21.78 -2.44 -9.46
CA ARG A 616 21.16 -3.53 -10.22
C ARG A 616 20.49 -2.97 -11.46
N ARG A 617 20.87 -3.49 -12.63
CA ARG A 617 20.27 -3.11 -13.91
C ARG A 617 19.58 -4.33 -14.50
N ILE A 618 18.27 -4.23 -14.72
CA ILE A 618 17.49 -5.29 -15.36
C ILE A 618 17.09 -4.79 -16.75
N LEU A 619 17.49 -5.53 -17.79
CA LEU A 619 17.00 -5.39 -19.15
C LEU A 619 16.04 -6.53 -19.43
N PHE A 620 14.77 -6.22 -19.68
CA PHE A 620 13.78 -7.19 -20.12
C PHE A 620 13.56 -7.07 -21.63
N ALA A 621 14.18 -7.96 -22.40
CA ALA A 621 13.95 -8.09 -23.84
C ALA A 621 12.74 -9.00 -24.05
N LYS A 622 11.61 -8.39 -24.39
CA LYS A 622 10.31 -9.07 -24.42
C LYS A 622 10.24 -10.08 -25.58
N PRO A 623 9.54 -11.21 -25.40
CA PRO A 623 8.86 -11.64 -24.17
C PRO A 623 9.70 -12.51 -23.23
N ASP A 624 10.90 -12.93 -23.65
CA ASP A 624 11.47 -14.23 -23.24
C ASP A 624 12.89 -14.14 -22.68
N VAL A 625 13.47 -12.94 -22.53
CA VAL A 625 14.84 -12.78 -22.02
C VAL A 625 14.93 -11.66 -20.99
N ILE A 626 15.32 -12.00 -19.77
CA ILE A 626 15.68 -11.04 -18.73
C ILE A 626 17.19 -11.13 -18.51
N LEU A 627 17.89 -10.02 -18.62
CA LEU A 627 19.31 -9.90 -18.26
C LEU A 627 19.44 -9.00 -17.04
N ILE A 628 20.12 -9.50 -16.01
CA ILE A 628 20.47 -8.74 -14.80
C ILE A 628 21.97 -8.50 -14.77
N PHE A 629 22.35 -7.23 -14.64
CA PHE A 629 23.73 -6.77 -14.51
C PHE A 629 23.89 -6.00 -13.20
N ASP A 630 24.56 -6.64 -12.24
CA ASP A 630 24.82 -6.10 -10.91
C ASP A 630 26.25 -5.59 -10.79
N THR A 631 26.40 -4.40 -10.20
CA THR A 631 27.69 -3.79 -9.85
C THR A 631 27.73 -3.50 -8.35
N LEU A 632 28.63 -4.18 -7.63
CA LEU A 632 28.83 -3.99 -6.20
C LEU A 632 30.22 -3.43 -5.93
N ILE A 633 30.32 -2.45 -5.03
CA ILE A 633 31.58 -1.88 -4.55
C ILE A 633 31.54 -1.83 -3.02
N ALA A 634 32.43 -2.57 -2.38
CA ALA A 634 32.64 -2.59 -0.94
C ALA A 634 33.87 -1.73 -0.56
N PRO A 635 33.90 -1.10 0.62
CA PRO A 635 35.08 -0.39 1.10
C PRO A 635 36.26 -1.35 1.36
N GLU A 636 35.98 -2.59 1.77
CA GLU A 636 36.98 -3.63 2.05
C GLU A 636 36.69 -4.95 1.34
N PRO A 637 37.68 -5.84 1.13
CA PRO A 637 37.47 -7.11 0.44
C PRO A 637 36.44 -7.96 1.19
N SER A 638 35.33 -8.25 0.51
CA SER A 638 34.14 -8.88 1.10
C SER A 638 33.72 -10.11 0.29
N THR A 639 32.92 -10.98 0.90
CA THR A 639 32.18 -12.02 0.16
C THR A 639 30.81 -11.48 -0.27
N PHE A 640 30.30 -12.01 -1.38
CA PHE A 640 29.04 -11.59 -1.98
C PHE A 640 28.20 -12.84 -2.29
N GLN A 641 27.05 -12.97 -1.63
CA GLN A 641 26.16 -14.12 -1.83
C GLN A 641 24.97 -13.69 -2.68
N TYR A 642 24.82 -14.30 -3.86
CA TYR A 642 23.68 -14.10 -4.74
C TYR A 642 22.59 -15.13 -4.41
N HIS A 643 21.39 -14.66 -4.05
CA HIS A 643 20.29 -15.52 -3.64
C HIS A 643 19.23 -15.66 -4.73
N LEU A 644 18.72 -16.88 -4.90
CA LEU A 644 17.56 -17.20 -5.75
C LEU A 644 16.64 -18.17 -5.02
N HIS A 645 15.33 -18.01 -5.20
CA HIS A 645 14.36 -18.86 -4.53
C HIS A 645 13.18 -19.24 -5.41
N ALA A 646 12.66 -20.46 -5.21
CA ALA A 646 11.54 -21.02 -5.94
C ALA A 646 10.63 -21.89 -5.05
N GLU A 647 9.38 -22.11 -5.47
CA GLU A 647 8.44 -23.04 -4.81
C GLU A 647 8.86 -24.51 -5.02
N THR A 648 9.69 -24.78 -6.03
CA THR A 648 10.14 -26.11 -6.44
C THR A 648 11.66 -26.23 -6.41
N GLU A 649 12.17 -27.45 -6.25
CA GLU A 649 13.60 -27.73 -6.29
C GLU A 649 14.21 -27.32 -7.64
N MET A 650 15.31 -26.56 -7.59
CA MET A 650 16.02 -26.16 -8.79
C MET A 650 17.02 -27.25 -9.18
N THR A 651 17.02 -27.65 -10.46
CA THR A 651 18.06 -28.53 -10.98
C THR A 651 19.28 -27.68 -11.33
N ILE A 652 20.44 -28.01 -10.76
CA ILE A 652 21.67 -27.22 -10.88
C ILE A 652 22.69 -28.04 -11.67
N ASN A 653 23.15 -27.50 -12.79
CA ASN A 653 24.22 -28.06 -13.62
C ASN A 653 25.26 -26.97 -13.83
N ASP A 654 26.39 -27.08 -13.13
CA ASP A 654 27.42 -26.04 -13.03
C ASP A 654 26.78 -24.69 -12.63
N GLN A 655 26.90 -23.67 -13.47
CA GLN A 655 26.33 -22.33 -13.26
C GLN A 655 24.99 -22.11 -13.97
N THR A 656 24.32 -23.19 -14.39
CA THR A 656 22.98 -23.17 -14.99
C THR A 656 21.97 -23.81 -14.07
N LEU A 657 20.87 -23.10 -13.78
CA LEU A 657 19.76 -23.57 -12.98
C LEU A 657 18.52 -23.76 -13.86
N GLN A 658 17.74 -24.78 -13.57
CA GLN A 658 16.44 -25.02 -14.20
C GLN A 658 15.36 -25.01 -13.12
N ILE A 659 14.34 -24.21 -13.35
CA ILE A 659 13.15 -24.06 -12.50
C ILE A 659 11.95 -24.53 -13.32
N ALA A 660 11.07 -25.33 -12.74
CA ALA A 660 9.84 -25.78 -13.40
C ALA A 660 8.69 -25.79 -12.39
N VAL A 661 7.64 -25.02 -12.69
CA VAL A 661 6.42 -24.90 -11.88
C VAL A 661 5.22 -25.07 -12.81
N ASN A 662 4.49 -26.18 -12.66
CA ASN A 662 3.39 -26.56 -13.54
C ASN A 662 3.81 -26.48 -15.03
N ASP A 663 3.14 -25.63 -15.83
CA ASP A 663 3.40 -25.46 -17.27
C ASP A 663 4.46 -24.38 -17.59
N ALA A 664 5.07 -23.76 -16.58
CA ALA A 664 6.10 -22.74 -16.74
C ALA A 664 7.48 -23.27 -16.34
N ALA A 665 8.51 -22.87 -17.08
CA ALA A 665 9.90 -23.18 -16.77
C ALA A 665 10.79 -21.95 -16.96
N CYS A 666 11.98 -21.98 -16.36
CA CYS A 666 13.00 -20.95 -16.55
C CYS A 666 14.40 -21.55 -16.48
N ARG A 667 15.20 -21.25 -17.52
CA ARG A 667 16.65 -21.46 -17.47
C ARG A 667 17.30 -20.20 -16.92
N VAL A 668 18.09 -20.35 -15.86
CA VAL A 668 18.91 -19.28 -15.29
C VAL A 668 20.37 -19.59 -15.55
N SER A 669 21.08 -18.71 -16.25
CA SER A 669 22.50 -18.83 -16.53
C SER A 669 23.28 -17.75 -15.76
N LEU A 670 24.04 -18.17 -14.75
CA LEU A 670 24.97 -17.29 -14.01
C LEU A 670 26.27 -17.21 -14.84
N LEU A 671 26.44 -16.12 -15.59
CA LEU A 671 27.50 -15.96 -16.61
C LEU A 671 28.77 -15.33 -16.05
N HIS A 672 28.66 -14.51 -15.01
CA HIS A 672 29.80 -13.90 -14.35
C HIS A 672 29.50 -13.69 -12.86
N PRO A 673 30.46 -13.92 -11.94
CA PRO A 673 31.77 -14.52 -12.20
C PRO A 673 31.66 -16.00 -12.57
N GLN A 674 32.77 -16.58 -13.03
CA GLN A 674 32.90 -18.01 -13.26
C GLN A 674 33.32 -18.71 -11.95
N ASP A 675 33.18 -20.03 -11.90
CA ASP A 675 33.61 -20.87 -10.79
C ASP A 675 32.94 -20.58 -9.43
N LEU A 676 31.66 -20.21 -9.44
CA LEU A 676 30.84 -19.97 -8.24
C LEU A 676 30.69 -21.22 -7.37
N ASN A 677 30.72 -21.03 -6.05
CA ASN A 677 30.24 -22.02 -5.09
C ASN A 677 28.72 -21.92 -5.02
N ILE A 678 28.01 -22.92 -5.56
CA ILE A 678 26.54 -22.95 -5.60
C ILE A 678 26.03 -24.01 -4.62
N SER A 679 25.10 -23.63 -3.76
CA SER A 679 24.42 -24.52 -2.83
C SER A 679 22.92 -24.28 -2.86
N GLN A 680 22.14 -25.31 -2.49
CA GLN A 680 20.70 -25.24 -2.36
C GLN A 680 20.25 -25.93 -1.07
N THR A 681 19.24 -25.37 -0.42
CA THR A 681 18.57 -25.95 0.75
C THR A 681 17.06 -25.68 0.69
N ASP A 682 16.27 -26.51 1.36
CA ASP A 682 14.84 -26.29 1.61
C ASP A 682 14.56 -25.90 3.07
N GLN A 683 15.61 -25.60 3.84
CA GLN A 683 15.51 -25.28 5.26
C GLN A 683 15.41 -23.77 5.49
N PHE A 684 14.42 -23.41 6.30
CA PHE A 684 14.27 -22.07 6.87
C PHE A 684 15.04 -21.97 8.20
N ASP A 685 15.78 -20.88 8.39
CA ASP A 685 16.46 -20.58 9.65
C ASP A 685 16.22 -19.13 10.11
N PRO A 686 15.33 -18.89 11.10
CA PRO A 686 14.52 -19.90 11.81
C PRO A 686 13.31 -20.37 10.99
N PRO A 687 12.77 -21.59 11.24
CA PRO A 687 11.58 -22.09 10.55
C PRO A 687 10.31 -21.33 10.97
N PRO A 688 9.28 -21.30 10.11
CA PRO A 688 7.96 -20.82 10.52
C PRO A 688 7.38 -21.74 11.61
N ARG A 689 6.40 -21.24 12.38
CA ARG A 689 5.68 -22.07 13.38
C ARG A 689 5.03 -23.29 12.74
N ASP A 690 4.89 -24.37 13.50
CA ASP A 690 4.33 -25.67 13.10
C ASP A 690 3.01 -25.63 12.33
N ARG A 691 2.18 -24.59 12.53
CA ARG A 691 0.92 -24.41 11.79
C ARG A 691 1.10 -23.98 10.33
N ILE A 692 2.29 -23.53 9.95
CA ILE A 692 2.66 -23.21 8.57
C ILE A 692 3.54 -24.35 8.07
N GLN A 693 2.97 -25.12 7.15
CA GLN A 693 3.68 -26.17 6.43
C GLN A 693 4.14 -25.57 5.11
N LEU A 694 5.36 -25.07 5.08
CA LEU A 694 5.94 -24.39 3.93
C LEU A 694 7.20 -25.14 3.50
N LYS A 695 7.29 -25.44 2.20
CA LYS A 695 8.49 -25.98 1.57
C LYS A 695 8.82 -25.12 0.37
N GLU A 696 9.96 -24.46 0.42
CA GLU A 696 10.50 -23.61 -0.63
C GLU A 696 12.01 -23.89 -0.73
N TYR A 697 12.61 -23.56 -1.86
CA TYR A 697 14.01 -23.89 -2.13
C TYR A 697 14.83 -22.62 -2.27
N HIS A 698 16.04 -22.63 -1.74
CA HIS A 698 16.89 -21.47 -1.58
C HIS A 698 18.28 -21.77 -2.11
N VAL A 699 18.63 -21.14 -3.23
CA VAL A 699 19.97 -21.19 -3.83
C VAL A 699 20.80 -20.03 -3.31
N THR A 700 22.06 -20.32 -3.01
CA THR A 700 23.11 -19.33 -2.77
C THR A 700 24.27 -19.60 -3.72
N ALA A 701 24.65 -18.60 -4.51
CA ALA A 701 25.83 -18.61 -5.37
C ALA A 701 26.85 -17.58 -4.88
N GLU A 702 28.07 -18.01 -4.59
CA GLU A 702 29.11 -17.18 -3.98
C GLU A 702 30.45 -17.29 -4.75
N PRO A 703 31.11 -16.16 -5.09
CA PRO A 703 32.47 -16.17 -5.62
C PRO A 703 33.45 -16.79 -4.62
N LYS A 704 34.41 -17.57 -5.11
CA LYS A 704 35.39 -18.27 -4.25
C LYS A 704 36.31 -17.33 -3.45
N GLU A 705 36.57 -16.15 -3.99
CA GLU A 705 37.52 -15.19 -3.43
C GLU A 705 36.83 -13.90 -3.01
N LYS A 706 37.36 -13.27 -1.97
CA LYS A 706 36.92 -11.94 -1.54
C LYS A 706 37.39 -10.87 -2.51
N SER A 707 36.58 -9.85 -2.73
CA SER A 707 36.92 -8.71 -3.61
C SER A 707 36.36 -7.39 -3.07
N LYS A 708 36.94 -6.26 -3.48
CA LYS A 708 36.36 -4.92 -3.20
C LYS A 708 35.28 -4.55 -4.22
N ALA A 709 35.28 -5.18 -5.38
CA ALA A 709 34.33 -4.93 -6.44
C ALA A 709 33.89 -6.27 -7.03
N GLN A 710 32.58 -6.44 -7.18
CA GLN A 710 32.00 -7.65 -7.74
C GLN A 710 30.97 -7.28 -8.80
N THR A 711 31.03 -7.99 -9.92
CA THR A 711 30.03 -7.93 -10.97
C THR A 711 29.30 -9.26 -11.04
N PHE A 712 27.96 -9.23 -11.16
CA PHE A 712 27.20 -10.40 -11.57
C PHE A 712 26.49 -10.13 -12.89
N ILE A 713 26.55 -11.11 -13.81
CA ILE A 713 25.79 -11.09 -15.06
C ILE A 713 24.98 -12.38 -15.11
N THR A 714 23.66 -12.24 -15.11
CA THR A 714 22.73 -13.38 -15.07
C THR A 714 21.68 -13.22 -16.15
N VAL A 715 21.40 -14.30 -16.88
CA VAL A 715 20.33 -14.34 -17.88
C VAL A 715 19.25 -15.34 -17.44
N TYR A 716 17.99 -14.91 -17.54
CA TYR A 716 16.81 -15.70 -17.25
C TYR A 716 16.00 -15.84 -18.54
N GLN A 717 15.64 -17.08 -18.88
CA GLN A 717 14.86 -17.40 -20.08
C GLN A 717 13.59 -18.17 -19.66
N PRO A 718 12.51 -17.47 -19.27
CA PRO A 718 11.22 -18.10 -19.03
C PRO A 718 10.65 -18.66 -20.34
N HIS A 719 10.11 -19.87 -20.28
CA HIS A 719 9.56 -20.60 -21.42
C HIS A 719 8.47 -21.58 -20.94
N ARG A 720 7.65 -22.10 -21.85
CA ARG A 720 6.67 -23.12 -21.46
C ARG A 720 7.38 -24.45 -21.21
N LEU A 721 6.90 -25.21 -20.24
CA LEU A 721 7.49 -26.52 -19.94
C LEU A 721 7.44 -27.42 -21.19
N GLY A 722 8.59 -28.00 -21.57
CA GLY A 722 8.74 -28.83 -22.77
C GLY A 722 9.15 -28.07 -24.03
N GLU A 723 9.18 -26.73 -23.99
CA GLU A 723 9.76 -25.92 -25.06
C GLU A 723 11.29 -26.03 -25.09
N THR A 724 11.88 -26.08 -26.29
CA THR A 724 13.32 -26.20 -26.47
C THR A 724 13.93 -24.82 -26.74
N LEU A 725 14.90 -24.41 -25.90
CA LEU A 725 15.63 -23.15 -26.09
C LEU A 725 16.68 -23.26 -27.20
N ALA A 726 16.96 -22.15 -27.91
CA ALA A 726 17.72 -22.09 -29.16
C ALA A 726 19.26 -22.27 -29.03
N GLY A 727 19.77 -22.72 -27.88
CA GLY A 727 21.21 -22.92 -27.63
C GLY A 727 21.67 -22.37 -26.30
N ASP A 728 22.97 -22.28 -26.08
CA ASP A 728 23.57 -21.79 -24.84
C ASP A 728 23.89 -20.29 -24.91
N VAL A 729 23.80 -19.63 -23.75
CA VAL A 729 24.13 -18.22 -23.60
C VAL A 729 25.63 -18.07 -23.40
N THR A 730 26.26 -17.11 -24.08
CA THR A 730 27.70 -16.84 -23.94
C THR A 730 27.94 -15.43 -23.43
N CYS A 731 29.00 -15.27 -22.63
CA CYS A 731 29.47 -13.99 -22.12
C CYS A 731 31.00 -13.94 -22.26
N GLU A 732 31.49 -12.90 -22.91
CA GLU A 732 32.92 -12.67 -23.14
C GLU A 732 33.30 -11.27 -22.68
N THR A 733 34.49 -11.13 -22.09
CA THR A 733 35.04 -9.81 -21.75
C THR A 733 35.45 -9.09 -23.03
N THR A 734 35.01 -7.84 -23.19
CA THR A 734 35.35 -7.00 -24.35
C THR A 734 35.72 -5.61 -23.87
N GLY A 735 36.97 -5.19 -24.12
CA GLY A 735 37.49 -3.93 -23.56
C GLY A 735 37.42 -3.91 -22.04
N GLU A 736 36.71 -2.93 -21.48
CA GLU A 736 36.46 -2.76 -20.03
C GLU A 736 35.11 -3.33 -19.57
N GLY A 737 34.35 -3.96 -20.47
CA GLY A 737 33.02 -4.50 -20.20
C GLY A 737 32.84 -5.92 -20.71
N TYR A 738 31.60 -6.26 -21.05
CA TYR A 738 31.17 -7.61 -21.42
C TYR A 738 30.26 -7.58 -22.64
N ALA A 739 30.43 -8.57 -23.52
CA ALA A 739 29.52 -8.89 -24.60
C ALA A 739 28.80 -10.19 -24.27
N VAL A 740 27.46 -10.16 -24.33
CA VAL A 740 26.58 -11.29 -24.06
C VAL A 740 25.80 -11.62 -25.32
N ARG A 741 25.79 -12.90 -25.70
CA ARG A 741 25.00 -13.41 -26.83
C ARG A 741 24.01 -14.45 -26.33
N ILE A 742 22.74 -14.23 -26.63
CA ILE A 742 21.63 -15.05 -26.14
C ILE A 742 20.86 -15.55 -27.37
N PRO A 743 21.00 -16.83 -27.73
CA PRO A 743 20.16 -17.43 -28.76
C PRO A 743 18.69 -17.40 -28.33
N VAL A 744 17.83 -16.94 -29.22
CA VAL A 744 16.36 -16.94 -29.08
C VAL A 744 15.74 -17.68 -30.27
N ILE A 745 14.50 -18.14 -30.15
CA ILE A 745 13.87 -19.02 -31.15
C ILE A 745 13.88 -18.41 -32.56
N ASP A 746 13.76 -17.10 -32.66
CA ASP A 746 13.67 -16.33 -33.90
C ASP A 746 14.97 -15.63 -34.30
N GLY A 747 16.08 -15.85 -33.57
CA GLY A 747 17.37 -15.22 -33.87
C GLY A 747 18.33 -15.14 -32.68
N GLU A 748 18.86 -13.95 -32.40
CA GLU A 748 19.86 -13.72 -31.37
C GLU A 748 19.64 -12.35 -30.70
N LEU A 749 19.79 -12.29 -29.37
CA LEU A 749 19.95 -11.04 -28.65
C LEU A 749 21.44 -10.83 -28.33
N ARG A 750 21.95 -9.67 -28.72
CA ARG A 750 23.32 -9.21 -28.49
C ARG A 750 23.29 -8.08 -27.48
N VAL A 751 24.02 -8.18 -26.37
CA VAL A 751 24.06 -7.17 -25.32
C VAL A 751 25.49 -6.78 -24.99
N LEU A 752 25.77 -5.47 -24.93
CA LEU A 752 27.00 -4.88 -24.42
C LEU A 752 26.74 -4.32 -23.01
N LEU A 753 27.59 -4.66 -22.06
CA LEU A 753 27.46 -4.30 -20.64
C LEU A 753 28.74 -3.65 -20.12
N GLN A 754 28.62 -2.49 -19.48
CA GLN A 754 29.75 -1.81 -18.82
C GLN A 754 29.29 -0.95 -17.65
N ASN A 755 30.25 -0.51 -16.83
CA ASN A 755 29.98 0.48 -15.80
C ASN A 755 29.73 1.87 -16.41
N ASP A 756 29.09 2.76 -15.64
CA ASP A 756 28.79 4.12 -16.09
C ASP A 756 30.07 4.89 -16.46
N GLY A 757 30.02 5.62 -17.59
CA GLY A 757 31.15 6.41 -18.07
C GLY A 757 32.27 5.61 -18.73
N GLY A 758 32.04 4.34 -19.05
CA GLY A 758 32.98 3.49 -19.78
C GLY A 758 33.17 3.89 -21.26
N PRO A 759 34.18 3.30 -21.94
CA PRO A 759 34.49 3.60 -23.33
C PRO A 759 33.39 3.12 -24.30
N VAL A 760 33.48 3.55 -25.57
CA VAL A 760 32.66 2.96 -26.64
C VAL A 760 33.09 1.50 -26.82
N MET A 761 32.13 0.58 -26.71
CA MET A 761 32.30 -0.83 -27.05
C MET A 761 31.51 -1.16 -28.30
N SER A 762 31.97 -2.14 -29.07
CA SER A 762 31.32 -2.57 -30.31
C SER A 762 31.18 -4.10 -30.38
N MET A 763 30.03 -4.56 -30.84
CA MET A 763 29.74 -5.97 -31.13
C MET A 763 28.79 -6.05 -32.34
N GLN A 764 29.28 -6.57 -33.47
CA GLN A 764 28.49 -6.94 -34.67
C GLN A 764 27.16 -6.17 -34.86
N GLY A 765 27.26 -4.90 -35.24
CA GLY A 765 26.10 -4.02 -35.51
C GLY A 765 25.59 -3.21 -34.32
N LEU A 766 26.19 -3.36 -33.13
CA LEU A 766 25.91 -2.58 -31.93
C LEU A 766 27.17 -1.83 -31.50
N GLU A 767 27.06 -0.51 -31.30
CA GLU A 767 28.07 0.33 -30.64
C GLU A 767 27.42 1.06 -29.46
N CYS A 768 28.07 1.06 -28.31
CA CYS A 768 27.49 1.61 -27.10
C CYS A 768 28.57 2.14 -26.14
N ASN A 769 28.39 3.36 -25.64
CA ASN A 769 29.17 3.94 -24.53
C ASN A 769 28.35 4.05 -23.23
N SER A 770 27.16 3.47 -23.22
CA SER A 770 26.26 3.48 -22.08
C SER A 770 26.34 2.15 -21.33
N PRO A 771 25.81 2.09 -20.09
CA PRO A 771 25.91 0.88 -19.26
C PRO A 771 25.35 -0.38 -19.91
N ILE A 772 24.23 -0.26 -20.64
CA ILE A 772 23.63 -1.35 -21.41
C ILE A 772 23.32 -0.86 -22.83
N GLY A 773 23.81 -1.61 -23.83
CA GLY A 773 23.31 -1.56 -25.20
C GLY A 773 22.82 -2.94 -25.62
N ALA A 774 21.71 -3.05 -26.31
CA ALA A 774 21.13 -4.30 -26.76
C ALA A 774 20.62 -4.23 -28.19
N LEU A 775 20.74 -5.34 -28.92
CA LEU A 775 20.34 -5.49 -30.30
C LEU A 775 19.71 -6.89 -30.49
N ARG A 776 18.41 -6.96 -30.79
CA ARG A 776 17.75 -8.20 -31.20
C ARG A 776 17.84 -8.32 -32.72
N VAL A 777 18.40 -9.40 -33.21
CA VAL A 777 18.49 -9.71 -34.64
C VAL A 777 17.70 -10.97 -34.96
N ASP A 778 17.15 -11.04 -36.17
CA ASP A 778 16.49 -12.26 -36.67
C ASP A 778 17.52 -13.33 -37.08
N ALA A 779 17.03 -14.52 -37.45
CA ALA A 779 17.86 -15.62 -37.95
C ALA A 779 18.68 -15.26 -39.21
N GLY A 780 18.29 -14.21 -39.96
CA GLY A 780 19.03 -13.67 -41.10
C GLY A 780 20.08 -12.61 -40.73
N GLY A 781 20.16 -12.22 -39.45
CA GLY A 781 21.04 -11.18 -38.94
C GLY A 781 20.51 -9.76 -39.11
N THR A 782 19.25 -9.59 -39.52
CA THR A 782 18.61 -8.26 -39.65
C THR A 782 18.23 -7.75 -38.26
N VAL A 783 18.48 -6.47 -38.00
CA VAL A 783 18.08 -5.83 -36.75
C VAL A 783 16.56 -5.74 -36.66
N VAL A 784 15.98 -6.35 -35.63
CA VAL A 784 14.55 -6.31 -35.31
C VAL A 784 14.26 -5.15 -34.38
N SER A 785 15.10 -4.98 -33.35
CA SER A 785 14.96 -3.90 -32.36
C SER A 785 16.28 -3.65 -31.64
N SER A 786 16.41 -2.47 -31.05
CA SER A 786 17.59 -2.06 -30.28
C SER A 786 17.21 -1.27 -29.04
N PHE A 787 18.08 -1.27 -28.05
CA PHE A 787 17.95 -0.48 -26.83
C PHE A 787 19.32 0.04 -26.38
N VAL A 788 19.38 1.26 -25.86
CA VAL A 788 20.56 1.80 -25.19
C VAL A 788 20.11 2.57 -23.95
N SER A 789 20.65 2.22 -22.78
CA SER A 789 20.41 2.96 -21.54
C SER A 789 20.97 4.39 -21.66
N GLY A 790 20.36 5.40 -21.05
CA GLY A 790 20.89 6.78 -21.07
C GLY A 790 20.54 7.64 -22.29
N MET A 791 20.11 7.09 -23.44
CA MET A 791 19.57 7.90 -24.56
C MET A 791 18.04 8.07 -24.45
N GLU A 792 17.46 9.24 -24.66
CA GLU A 792 15.99 9.33 -24.81
C GLU A 792 15.55 8.37 -25.92
N THR A 793 14.59 7.49 -25.64
CA THR A 793 14.01 6.62 -26.67
C THR A 793 13.31 7.51 -27.70
N PRO A 794 13.57 7.33 -29.01
CA PRO A 794 12.90 8.10 -30.06
C PRO A 794 11.39 7.86 -30.11
#